data_AF-A0A261UEP9-F1
#
_entry.id   AF-A0A261UEP9-F1
#
_cell.length_a   1.000
_cell.length_b   1.000
_cell.length_c   1.000
_cell.angle_alpha   90.00
_cell.angle_beta   90.00
_cell.angle_gamma   90.00
#
_symmetry.space_group_name_H-M   'P 1'
#
loop_
_entity.id
_entity.type
_entity.pdbx_description
1 polymer ?
#
loop_
_entity_poly.entity_id
_entity_poly.type
_entity_poly.pdbx_seq_one_letter_code
_entity_poly.pdbx_strand_id
1 'polypeptide(L)'
;MYISPVAAPMSPPTIFQPEFFKPYAPASQPRVPVQGDENRPRISYSADHHGSHADFCGSPDFEQYRQEVADDLRFLTQLARDLGMDDADVVEKNLRILYDHRFHENHFNTHAALFDSAGKRSLDNVCDMLRDERWPDDKRRNAIRDLADGVTLCASGAVANLMAADRELSLSGEGMRSKLWKMKEDVVRAVLQQAVSEQFGASETYPGNEVHYVSGAWNYVADAVGLDQIPDLMVPRFSVDFLNACRSKVLAAIAPDKLARLMAGECLAEFRSRTIDSPEAASGEYTAAMARRFEEVLDDIRQDLGLEAGALALRSFVRLVDDGARYEVRADHALIAVELLKAMNADSLLADAPTQLGERVDADGTRIGVYSYGDHLAWRLQQEMDGAAPWSAQRHLDMIDNADLNALPDAQGPDAPALPAGVIRQILRNGVAADLMGVRASWLGTSRSILALLRRLDADQAIQYLDANMPYLRTDFPVSERAGFLSDAITIGEPGRELARAWYPDPWALLSDTPCRYSRLTQLEHWLTANEAGPIDTVREIMIAGWSGDHDAVSLRDGIFRALSGAEGRSFMWMPVHANSPRGTDALHRLIVDLLDEPVCGEAMAETLPKLFGGANGRVQALRMLATGNAAALAAVHRMLFDPAILPLIQNDLPRILLGDDPQKEFPMWSALFTRDVPLIQAYGALLADMAKVPGMEQWLAILTTPNKSVGSPGQGEYLTDSALLHVSVADGVDVIKAYHDILVHPAILPNIRDMLPELLGPTTRDDFRGAGYLTDSLLSRNLGGYSAYREMLTDPRILPHILRDLPPQQFSRLVRAGIVEPPVEPVRSIPDRLPAYLKRLADRQS
;
A
#
# COMPACT_ATOMS: atom_id res chain seq x y z
N MET A 1 -8.19 2.87 33.04
CA MET A 1 -9.29 1.88 32.90
C MET A 1 -10.17 2.33 31.75
N TYR A 2 -9.92 1.78 30.56
CA TYR A 2 -10.76 2.00 29.39
C TYR A 2 -11.82 0.91 29.37
N ILE A 3 -13.08 1.29 29.57
CA ILE A 3 -14.21 0.37 29.37
C ILE A 3 -14.41 0.34 27.85
N SER A 4 -13.88 -0.70 27.22
CA SER A 4 -14.22 -1.03 25.83
C SER A 4 -15.74 -1.25 25.79
N PRO A 5 -16.50 -0.52 24.95
CA PRO A 5 -17.93 -0.77 24.83
C PRO A 5 -18.09 -2.18 24.25
N VAL A 6 -18.62 -3.10 25.06
CA VAL A 6 -18.99 -4.46 24.63
C VAL A 6 -19.97 -4.30 23.47
N ALA A 7 -19.52 -4.63 22.26
CA ALA A 7 -20.34 -4.59 21.08
C ALA A 7 -21.55 -5.52 21.26
N ALA A 8 -22.75 -5.04 20.95
CA ALA A 8 -23.94 -5.89 20.94
C ALA A 8 -23.72 -7.08 19.97
N PRO A 9 -24.04 -8.32 20.37
CA PRO A 9 -23.87 -9.48 19.51
C PRO A 9 -24.90 -9.43 18.39
N MET A 10 -24.55 -8.86 17.24
CA MET A 10 -25.18 -9.31 16.00
C MET A 10 -24.66 -10.73 15.75
N SER A 11 -25.55 -11.71 15.80
CA SER A 11 -25.21 -13.08 15.43
C SER A 11 -25.15 -13.14 13.91
N PRO A 12 -23.96 -13.27 13.28
CA PRO A 12 -23.92 -13.61 11.86
C PRO A 12 -24.61 -14.97 11.65
N PRO A 13 -25.13 -15.28 10.45
CA PRO A 13 -25.48 -16.66 10.12
C PRO A 13 -24.21 -17.50 10.31
N THR A 14 -24.17 -18.30 11.37
CA THR A 14 -22.99 -19.06 11.77
C THR A 14 -22.89 -20.29 10.87
N ILE A 15 -22.04 -20.21 9.84
CA ILE A 15 -21.78 -21.31 8.90
C ILE A 15 -20.82 -22.37 9.52
N PHE A 16 -20.01 -21.96 10.50
CA PHE A 16 -19.27 -22.86 11.39
C PHE A 16 -20.03 -23.10 12.71
N GLN A 17 -19.82 -24.26 13.33
CA GLN A 17 -20.31 -24.55 14.68
C GLN A 17 -19.68 -23.62 15.73
N PRO A 18 -20.35 -23.38 16.88
CA PRO A 18 -19.84 -22.48 17.93
C PRO A 18 -18.44 -22.81 18.44
N GLU A 19 -18.04 -24.09 18.32
CA GLU A 19 -16.74 -24.58 18.73
C GLU A 19 -15.57 -23.95 17.95
N PHE A 20 -15.77 -23.61 16.67
CA PHE A 20 -14.76 -22.94 15.84
C PHE A 20 -14.39 -21.53 16.36
N PHE A 21 -15.37 -20.88 17.00
CA PHE A 21 -15.25 -19.53 17.57
C PHE A 21 -14.78 -19.54 19.03
N LYS A 22 -14.20 -20.66 19.49
CA LYS A 22 -13.49 -20.73 20.77
C LYS A 22 -11.98 -20.76 20.55
N PRO A 23 -11.18 -20.30 21.53
CA PRO A 23 -9.74 -20.49 21.53
C PRO A 23 -9.38 -21.96 21.33
N TYR A 24 -8.38 -22.23 20.49
CA TYR A 24 -7.91 -23.60 20.29
C TYR A 24 -7.21 -24.09 21.55
N ALA A 25 -7.73 -25.17 22.12
CA ALA A 25 -7.02 -25.96 23.11
C ALA A 25 -6.52 -27.22 22.39
N PRO A 26 -5.22 -27.31 22.02
CA PRO A 26 -4.68 -28.55 21.50
C PRO A 26 -4.96 -29.66 22.52
N ALA A 27 -5.34 -30.85 22.03
CA ALA A 27 -5.43 -32.02 22.88
C ALA A 27 -4.08 -32.17 23.59
N SER A 28 -4.09 -32.20 24.92
CA SER A 28 -2.85 -32.21 25.71
C SER A 28 -2.00 -33.39 25.28
N GLN A 29 -0.99 -33.13 24.45
CA GLN A 29 -0.04 -34.18 24.10
C GLN A 29 0.70 -34.55 25.39
N PRO A 30 0.84 -35.84 25.70
CA PRO A 30 1.65 -36.26 26.83
C PRO A 30 3.05 -35.69 26.62
N ARG A 31 3.44 -34.72 27.45
CA ARG A 31 4.80 -34.16 27.42
C ARG A 31 5.76 -35.33 27.60
N VAL A 32 6.69 -35.49 26.67
CA VAL A 32 7.80 -36.42 26.85
C VAL A 32 8.58 -35.88 28.05
N PRO A 33 8.70 -36.61 29.17
CA PRO A 33 9.46 -36.13 30.30
C PRO A 33 10.92 -35.98 29.86
N VAL A 34 11.41 -34.75 29.74
CA VAL A 34 12.81 -34.50 29.41
C VAL A 34 13.64 -34.93 30.62
N GLN A 35 14.53 -35.90 30.43
CA GLN A 35 15.36 -36.43 31.52
C GLN A 35 16.51 -35.46 31.84
N GLY A 36 16.27 -34.54 32.79
CA GLY A 36 17.32 -33.71 33.39
C GLY A 36 16.79 -32.41 34.00
N ASP A 37 16.82 -32.30 35.33
CA ASP A 37 16.60 -31.08 36.13
C ASP A 37 15.24 -30.32 36.06
N GLU A 38 14.25 -30.78 35.27
CA GLU A 38 12.98 -30.08 34.99
C GLU A 38 11.92 -29.99 36.12
N ASN A 39 12.22 -30.40 37.36
CA ASN A 39 11.22 -30.33 38.44
C ASN A 39 11.14 -28.97 39.15
N ARG A 40 11.92 -27.97 38.72
CA ARG A 40 11.79 -26.60 39.24
C ARG A 40 10.77 -25.81 38.41
N PRO A 41 9.74 -25.23 39.04
CA PRO A 41 8.79 -24.38 38.32
C PRO A 41 9.53 -23.16 37.76
N ARG A 42 9.40 -22.92 36.44
CA ARG A 42 9.94 -21.72 35.79
C ARG A 42 9.29 -20.46 36.37
N ILE A 43 10.08 -19.41 36.53
CA ILE A 43 9.63 -18.17 37.16
C ILE A 43 9.08 -17.23 36.08
N SER A 44 7.89 -16.69 36.32
CA SER A 44 7.29 -15.63 35.51
C SER A 44 6.51 -14.68 36.39
N TYR A 45 6.57 -13.38 36.11
CA TYR A 45 5.85 -12.38 36.87
C TYR A 45 4.33 -12.61 36.85
N SER A 46 3.74 -12.49 38.03
CA SER A 46 2.30 -12.50 38.30
C SER A 46 2.04 -11.58 39.47
N ALA A 47 1.08 -10.67 39.34
CA ALA A 47 0.76 -9.71 40.38
C ALA A 47 0.23 -10.39 41.66
N ASP A 48 -0.47 -11.52 41.51
CA ASP A 48 -1.03 -12.26 42.65
C ASP A 48 0.05 -12.89 43.52
N HIS A 49 1.16 -13.33 42.92
CA HIS A 49 2.26 -13.98 43.63
C HIS A 49 3.33 -12.99 44.10
N HIS A 50 3.70 -12.04 43.24
CA HIS A 50 4.86 -11.17 43.47
C HIS A 50 4.48 -9.75 43.93
N GLY A 51 3.20 -9.39 43.95
CA GLY A 51 2.76 -8.03 44.25
C GLY A 51 2.98 -7.09 43.06
N SER A 52 3.64 -5.95 43.28
CA SER A 52 3.94 -5.03 42.19
C SER A 52 5.10 -5.53 41.34
N HIS A 53 5.20 -5.06 40.09
CA HIS A 53 6.32 -5.41 39.21
C HIS A 53 7.67 -4.94 39.76
N ALA A 54 7.67 -3.82 40.49
CA ALA A 54 8.86 -3.33 41.18
C ALA A 54 9.29 -4.27 42.33
N ASP A 55 8.32 -4.82 43.08
CA ASP A 55 8.60 -5.80 44.14
C ASP A 55 9.20 -7.08 43.56
N PHE A 56 8.65 -7.56 42.43
CA PHE A 56 9.24 -8.67 41.68
C PHE A 56 10.68 -8.38 41.29
N CYS A 57 10.97 -7.25 40.64
CA CYS A 57 12.32 -6.88 40.21
C CYS A 57 13.32 -6.75 41.39
N GLY A 58 12.84 -6.43 42.59
CA GLY A 58 13.65 -6.36 43.81
C GLY A 58 13.78 -7.69 44.58
N SER A 59 13.09 -8.74 44.14
CA SER A 59 13.05 -10.03 44.82
C SER A 59 14.22 -10.95 44.42
N PRO A 60 14.58 -11.95 45.25
CA PRO A 60 15.55 -12.98 44.87
C PRO A 60 15.14 -13.78 43.62
N ASP A 61 13.83 -13.94 43.39
CA ASP A 61 13.28 -14.67 42.25
C ASP A 61 13.62 -14.00 40.92
N PHE A 62 13.84 -12.67 40.91
CA PHE A 62 14.17 -11.94 39.68
C PHE A 62 15.55 -12.29 39.12
N GLU A 63 16.52 -12.59 39.98
CA GLU A 63 17.85 -12.97 39.51
C GLU A 63 17.84 -14.39 38.92
N GLN A 64 17.06 -15.30 39.51
CA GLN A 64 16.81 -16.61 38.91
C GLN A 64 16.07 -16.47 37.57
N TYR A 65 15.00 -15.67 37.54
CA TYR A 65 14.26 -15.36 36.31
C TYR A 65 15.17 -14.83 35.18
N ARG A 66 16.06 -13.87 35.51
CA ARG A 66 17.03 -13.31 34.55
C ARG A 66 17.94 -14.41 33.99
N GLN A 67 18.44 -15.29 34.85
CA GLN A 67 19.27 -16.41 34.43
C GLN A 67 18.50 -17.38 33.52
N GLU A 68 17.24 -17.69 33.86
CA GLU A 68 16.36 -18.52 33.02
C GLU A 68 16.19 -17.92 31.61
N VAL A 69 15.93 -16.60 31.50
CA VAL A 69 15.87 -15.93 30.18
C VAL A 69 17.19 -16.05 29.42
N ALA A 70 18.32 -15.82 30.09
CA ALA A 70 19.63 -15.91 29.45
C ALA A 70 19.91 -17.33 28.92
N ASP A 71 19.46 -18.36 29.66
CA ASP A 71 19.64 -19.76 29.27
C ASP A 71 18.71 -20.17 28.13
N ASP A 72 17.46 -19.71 28.12
CA ASP A 72 16.53 -19.94 27.00
C ASP A 72 17.05 -19.30 25.69
N LEU A 73 17.54 -18.06 25.73
CA LEU A 73 18.10 -17.39 24.54
C LEU A 73 19.39 -18.06 24.04
N ARG A 74 20.22 -18.57 24.97
CA ARG A 74 21.41 -19.35 24.61
C ARG A 74 21.03 -20.69 23.98
N PHE A 75 20.00 -21.35 24.50
CA PHE A 75 19.46 -22.57 23.91
C PHE A 75 19.01 -22.34 22.46
N LEU A 76 18.22 -21.30 22.18
CA LEU A 76 17.77 -20.97 20.82
C LEU A 76 18.96 -20.70 19.88
N THR A 77 19.96 -19.96 20.35
CA THR A 77 21.18 -19.66 19.59
C THR A 77 21.98 -20.94 19.28
N GLN A 78 22.13 -21.83 20.26
CA GLN A 78 22.85 -23.08 20.07
C GLN A 78 22.09 -24.02 19.12
N LEU A 79 20.77 -24.12 19.30
CA LEU A 79 19.91 -24.92 18.42
C LEU A 79 19.98 -24.42 16.97
N ALA A 80 20.01 -23.11 16.74
CA ALA A 80 20.18 -22.54 15.40
C ALA A 80 21.50 -23.01 14.73
N ARG A 81 22.59 -23.05 15.51
CA ARG A 81 23.90 -23.54 15.04
C ARG A 81 23.88 -25.05 14.78
N ASP A 82 23.28 -25.82 15.69
CA ASP A 82 23.19 -27.28 15.58
C ASP A 82 22.34 -27.69 14.37
N LEU A 83 21.29 -26.92 14.06
CA LEU A 83 20.45 -27.09 12.86
C LEU A 83 21.14 -26.61 11.57
N GLY A 84 22.35 -26.03 11.65
CA GLY A 84 23.12 -25.57 10.50
C GLY A 84 22.53 -24.34 9.80
N MET A 85 21.92 -23.41 10.54
CA MET A 85 21.37 -22.17 9.96
C MET A 85 22.49 -21.22 9.52
N ASP A 86 22.50 -20.82 8.24
CA ASP A 86 23.47 -19.87 7.68
C ASP A 86 23.41 -18.48 8.35
N ASP A 87 22.26 -18.13 8.92
CA ASP A 87 21.95 -16.86 9.58
C ASP A 87 22.01 -16.94 11.12
N ALA A 88 22.62 -17.99 11.69
CA ALA A 88 22.70 -18.19 13.14
C ALA A 88 23.33 -17.00 13.90
N ASP A 89 24.28 -16.27 13.31
CA ASP A 89 24.89 -15.09 13.92
C ASP A 89 23.93 -13.88 13.96
N VAL A 90 23.03 -13.76 12.97
CA VAL A 90 21.97 -12.74 12.97
C VAL A 90 20.93 -13.08 14.05
N VAL A 91 20.56 -14.35 14.16
CA VAL A 91 19.69 -14.87 15.24
C VAL A 91 20.28 -14.53 16.61
N GLU A 92 21.55 -14.87 16.86
CA GLU A 92 22.22 -14.55 18.13
C GLU A 92 22.17 -13.04 18.42
N LYS A 93 22.50 -12.22 17.42
CA LYS A 93 22.50 -10.76 17.58
C LYS A 93 21.11 -10.24 17.97
N ASN A 94 20.05 -10.70 17.31
CA ASN A 94 18.69 -10.22 17.58
C ASN A 94 18.19 -10.68 18.96
N LEU A 95 18.46 -11.95 19.34
CA LEU A 95 18.13 -12.45 20.68
C LEU A 95 18.92 -11.72 21.78
N ARG A 96 20.17 -11.33 21.49
CA ARG A 96 20.96 -10.50 22.39
C ARG A 96 20.38 -9.09 22.54
N ILE A 97 19.90 -8.47 21.46
CA ILE A 97 19.21 -7.18 21.51
C ILE A 97 18.00 -7.28 22.45
N LEU A 98 17.20 -8.35 22.36
CA LEU A 98 16.07 -8.57 23.28
C LEU A 98 16.54 -8.61 24.75
N TYR A 99 17.61 -9.36 25.03
CA TYR A 99 18.17 -9.45 26.39
C TYR A 99 18.66 -8.09 26.90
N ASP A 100 19.43 -7.37 26.08
CA ASP A 100 19.99 -6.06 26.41
C ASP A 100 18.87 -5.03 26.62
N HIS A 101 17.88 -4.96 25.72
CA HIS A 101 16.68 -4.12 25.85
C HIS A 101 15.90 -4.37 27.14
N ARG A 102 15.84 -5.62 27.61
CA ARG A 102 15.15 -5.95 28.85
C ARG A 102 15.98 -5.65 30.09
N PHE A 103 17.25 -6.06 30.15
CA PHE A 103 17.99 -6.11 31.41
C PHE A 103 19.09 -5.06 31.56
N HIS A 104 19.54 -4.45 30.47
CA HIS A 104 20.67 -3.51 30.46
C HIS A 104 20.27 -2.10 30.00
N GLU A 105 19.24 -1.99 29.18
CA GLU A 105 18.75 -0.73 28.64
C GLU A 105 17.39 -0.36 29.24
N ASN A 106 17.08 0.94 29.26
CA ASN A 106 15.78 1.45 29.71
C ASN A 106 14.69 1.30 28.62
N HIS A 107 14.91 0.47 27.59
CA HIS A 107 14.06 0.38 26.42
C HIS A 107 12.67 -0.18 26.76
N PHE A 108 12.58 -1.13 27.70
CA PHE A 108 11.30 -1.72 28.13
C PHE A 108 10.72 -1.09 29.41
N ASN A 109 11.31 -0.04 30.00
CA ASN A 109 11.00 0.36 31.38
C ASN A 109 9.52 0.69 31.67
N THR A 110 8.75 1.20 30.72
CA THR A 110 7.31 1.46 30.94
C THR A 110 6.44 0.21 30.84
N HIS A 111 6.95 -0.89 30.29
CA HIS A 111 6.20 -2.06 29.87
C HIS A 111 6.88 -3.41 30.19
N ALA A 112 7.96 -3.41 30.96
CA ALA A 112 8.75 -4.61 31.29
C ALA A 112 7.91 -5.70 31.98
N ALA A 113 6.86 -5.32 32.72
CA ALA A 113 5.92 -6.25 33.33
C ALA A 113 5.20 -7.16 32.31
N LEU A 114 4.95 -6.68 31.09
CA LEU A 114 4.34 -7.50 30.03
C LEU A 114 5.30 -8.58 29.55
N PHE A 115 6.56 -8.23 29.35
CA PHE A 115 7.61 -9.18 28.99
C PHE A 115 7.81 -10.22 30.09
N ASP A 116 7.97 -9.77 31.34
CA ASP A 116 8.23 -10.69 32.46
C ASP A 116 7.08 -11.63 32.79
N SER A 117 5.87 -11.34 32.30
CA SER A 117 4.70 -12.17 32.51
C SER A 117 4.39 -13.01 31.26
N ALA A 118 3.61 -12.47 30.32
CA ALA A 118 3.17 -13.19 29.14
C ALA A 118 4.34 -13.51 28.19
N GLY A 119 5.27 -12.55 28.01
CA GLY A 119 6.44 -12.74 27.15
C GLY A 119 7.32 -13.92 27.58
N LYS A 120 7.66 -14.00 28.88
CA LYS A 120 8.46 -15.10 29.42
C LYS A 120 7.77 -16.45 29.27
N ARG A 121 6.48 -16.54 29.62
CA ARG A 121 5.74 -17.81 29.48
C ARG A 121 5.72 -18.30 28.04
N SER A 122 5.57 -17.40 27.08
CA SER A 122 5.64 -17.77 25.66
C SER A 122 7.06 -18.15 25.23
N LEU A 123 8.09 -17.44 25.70
CA LEU A 123 9.49 -17.86 25.47
C LEU A 123 9.77 -19.27 26.02
N ASP A 124 9.26 -19.56 27.22
CA ASP A 124 9.38 -20.87 27.87
C ASP A 124 8.73 -21.97 27.04
N ASN A 125 7.49 -21.76 26.64
CA ASN A 125 6.73 -22.71 25.83
C ASN A 125 7.40 -22.95 24.47
N VAL A 126 7.88 -21.90 23.80
CA VAL A 126 8.63 -22.01 22.54
C VAL A 126 9.86 -22.87 22.73
N CYS A 127 10.66 -22.61 23.77
CA CYS A 127 11.86 -23.40 24.03
C CYS A 127 11.50 -24.86 24.35
N ASP A 128 10.46 -25.11 25.15
CA ASP A 128 9.98 -26.46 25.47
C ASP A 128 9.53 -27.23 24.22
N MET A 129 8.81 -26.58 23.30
CA MET A 129 8.40 -27.21 22.05
C MET A 129 9.58 -27.49 21.12
N LEU A 130 10.55 -26.57 21.04
CA LEU A 130 11.72 -26.74 20.17
C LEU A 130 12.71 -27.80 20.69
N ARG A 131 12.67 -28.14 21.99
CA ARG A 131 13.41 -29.28 22.56
C ARG A 131 12.85 -30.63 22.11
N ASP A 132 11.60 -30.70 21.67
CA ASP A 132 11.01 -31.94 21.18
C ASP A 132 11.53 -32.26 19.78
N GLU A 133 12.45 -33.22 19.70
CA GLU A 133 13.10 -33.66 18.45
C GLU A 133 12.14 -34.28 17.43
N ARG A 134 10.88 -34.53 17.81
CA ARG A 134 9.84 -34.96 16.86
C ARG A 134 9.45 -33.84 15.88
N TRP A 135 9.75 -32.58 16.19
CA TRP A 135 9.54 -31.47 15.26
C TRP A 135 10.53 -31.52 14.09
N PRO A 136 10.06 -31.47 12.83
CA PRO A 136 10.93 -31.38 11.67
C PRO A 136 11.91 -30.20 11.76
N ASP A 137 13.16 -30.42 11.38
CA ASP A 137 14.25 -29.42 11.45
C ASP A 137 13.87 -28.11 10.78
N ASP A 138 13.23 -28.16 9.61
CA ASP A 138 12.81 -26.96 8.88
C ASP A 138 11.79 -26.12 9.67
N LYS A 139 10.86 -26.77 10.37
CA LYS A 139 9.90 -26.06 11.24
C LYS A 139 10.62 -25.41 12.43
N ARG A 140 11.61 -26.10 13.02
CA ARG A 140 12.43 -25.56 14.11
C ARG A 140 13.26 -24.36 13.65
N ARG A 141 13.90 -24.44 12.48
CA ARG A 141 14.68 -23.33 11.88
C ARG A 141 13.81 -22.10 11.63
N ASN A 142 12.64 -22.28 11.02
CA ASN A 142 11.74 -21.16 10.71
C ASN A 142 11.22 -20.49 11.99
N ALA A 143 10.77 -21.27 12.97
CA ALA A 143 10.29 -20.72 14.24
C ALA A 143 11.37 -19.90 14.98
N ILE A 144 12.64 -20.33 14.94
CA ILE A 144 13.75 -19.57 15.53
C ILE A 144 13.98 -18.26 14.78
N ARG A 145 14.00 -18.30 13.44
CA ARG A 145 14.22 -17.12 12.60
C ARG A 145 13.12 -16.07 12.79
N ASP A 146 11.87 -16.50 12.68
CA ASP A 146 10.70 -15.62 12.78
C ASP A 146 10.61 -14.99 14.18
N LEU A 147 10.93 -15.77 15.24
CA LEU A 147 11.02 -15.24 16.59
C LEU A 147 12.14 -14.20 16.71
N ALA A 148 13.35 -14.52 16.24
CA ALA A 148 14.51 -13.64 16.37
C ALA A 148 14.28 -12.29 15.67
N ASP A 149 13.70 -12.30 14.47
CA ASP A 149 13.39 -11.06 13.74
C ASP A 149 12.28 -10.25 14.42
N GLY A 150 11.32 -10.91 15.07
CA GLY A 150 10.20 -10.25 15.74
C GLY A 150 10.55 -9.58 17.07
N VAL A 151 11.60 -10.02 17.78
CA VAL A 151 11.87 -9.56 19.16
C VAL A 151 12.72 -8.30 19.28
N THR A 152 13.22 -7.73 18.18
CA THR A 152 14.02 -6.49 18.19
C THR A 152 13.18 -5.21 18.28
N LEU A 153 11.85 -5.33 18.38
CA LEU A 153 10.91 -4.21 18.43
C LEU A 153 10.76 -3.63 19.85
N CYS A 154 9.84 -2.69 20.02
CA CYS A 154 9.44 -2.18 21.34
C CYS A 154 8.87 -3.31 22.22
N ALA A 155 8.73 -3.07 23.53
CA ALA A 155 8.28 -4.09 24.49
C ALA A 155 6.97 -4.80 24.09
N SER A 156 5.93 -4.06 23.69
CA SER A 156 4.67 -4.67 23.23
C SER A 156 4.88 -5.49 21.96
N GLY A 157 5.68 -5.00 21.01
CA GLY A 157 5.99 -5.69 19.77
C GLY A 157 6.73 -7.01 20.00
N ALA A 158 7.75 -7.01 20.86
CA ALA A 158 8.49 -8.21 21.22
C ALA A 158 7.60 -9.25 21.92
N VAL A 159 6.74 -8.83 22.86
CA VAL A 159 5.78 -9.73 23.53
C VAL A 159 4.75 -10.30 22.56
N ALA A 160 4.21 -9.46 21.66
CA ALA A 160 3.26 -9.92 20.65
C ALA A 160 3.88 -10.97 19.72
N ASN A 161 5.14 -10.79 19.32
CA ASN A 161 5.85 -11.76 18.48
C ASN A 161 6.22 -13.04 19.23
N LEU A 162 6.59 -12.96 20.51
CA LEU A 162 6.78 -14.15 21.36
C LEU A 162 5.50 -14.97 21.49
N MET A 163 4.38 -14.32 21.77
CA MET A 163 3.07 -14.98 21.87
C MET A 163 2.65 -15.58 20.52
N ALA A 164 2.93 -14.88 19.41
CA ALA A 164 2.66 -15.39 18.08
C ALA A 164 3.50 -16.64 17.75
N ALA A 165 4.79 -16.66 18.09
CA ALA A 165 5.66 -17.81 17.89
C ALA A 165 5.22 -19.03 18.74
N ASP A 166 4.86 -18.81 20.01
CA ASP A 166 4.30 -19.84 20.89
C ASP A 166 3.00 -20.44 20.30
N ARG A 167 2.09 -19.58 19.84
CA ARG A 167 0.84 -20.02 19.21
C ARG A 167 1.07 -20.71 17.88
N GLU A 168 1.96 -20.21 17.04
CA GLU A 168 2.30 -20.83 15.76
C GLU A 168 2.86 -22.24 15.95
N LEU A 169 3.80 -22.44 16.88
CA LEU A 169 4.32 -23.76 17.19
C LEU A 169 3.23 -24.66 17.75
N SER A 170 2.41 -24.17 18.68
CA SER A 170 1.29 -24.94 19.24
C SER A 170 0.28 -25.39 18.17
N LEU A 171 0.10 -24.60 17.11
CA LEU A 171 -0.84 -24.87 16.01
C LEU A 171 -0.20 -25.61 14.82
N SER A 172 1.13 -25.70 14.77
CA SER A 172 1.85 -26.37 13.68
C SER A 172 1.94 -27.89 13.83
N GLY A 173 1.24 -28.45 14.84
CA GLY A 173 1.04 -29.87 15.02
C GLY A 173 0.22 -30.50 13.89
N GLU A 174 0.27 -31.83 13.80
CA GLU A 174 -0.47 -32.60 12.80
C GLU A 174 -1.99 -32.47 12.99
N GLY A 175 -2.72 -32.64 11.89
CA GLY A 175 -4.17 -32.71 11.90
C GLY A 175 -4.89 -31.48 11.36
N MET A 176 -6.04 -31.73 10.73
CA MET A 176 -6.84 -30.74 10.02
C MET A 176 -7.29 -29.62 10.95
N ARG A 177 -7.64 -29.93 12.21
CA ARG A 177 -8.11 -28.94 13.17
C ARG A 177 -7.02 -27.94 13.56
N SER A 178 -5.81 -28.41 13.84
CA SER A 178 -4.65 -27.55 14.15
C SER A 178 -4.35 -26.63 12.96
N LYS A 179 -4.29 -27.22 11.76
CA LYS A 179 -4.06 -26.49 10.50
C LYS A 179 -5.14 -25.45 10.22
N LEU A 180 -6.42 -25.78 10.46
CA LEU A 180 -7.55 -24.88 10.25
C LEU A 180 -7.51 -23.69 11.22
N TRP A 181 -7.15 -23.90 12.49
CA TRP A 181 -7.01 -22.79 13.44
C TRP A 181 -5.80 -21.91 13.15
N LYS A 182 -4.66 -22.50 12.72
CA LYS A 182 -3.53 -21.71 12.22
C LYS A 182 -3.97 -20.80 11.07
N MET A 183 -4.64 -21.37 10.08
CA MET A 183 -5.13 -20.60 8.94
C MET A 183 -6.16 -19.54 9.32
N LYS A 184 -7.02 -19.79 10.32
CA LYS A 184 -7.92 -18.78 10.88
C LYS A 184 -7.13 -17.58 11.39
N GLU A 185 -6.10 -17.80 12.20
CA GLU A 185 -5.24 -16.74 12.75
C GLU A 185 -4.52 -15.95 11.66
N ASP A 186 -3.92 -16.65 10.70
CA ASP A 186 -3.18 -16.04 9.59
C ASP A 186 -4.09 -15.14 8.73
N VAL A 187 -5.30 -15.64 8.40
CA VAL A 187 -6.29 -14.88 7.64
C VAL A 187 -6.78 -13.65 8.41
N VAL A 188 -7.07 -13.80 9.71
CA VAL A 188 -7.48 -12.67 10.56
C VAL A 188 -6.38 -11.60 10.56
N ARG A 189 -5.12 -12.00 10.78
CA ARG A 189 -3.98 -11.08 10.81
C ARG A 189 -3.82 -10.34 9.48
N ALA A 190 -3.83 -11.06 8.36
CA ALA A 190 -3.67 -10.49 7.03
C ALA A 190 -4.79 -9.48 6.69
N VAL A 191 -6.05 -9.83 7.02
CA VAL A 191 -7.20 -8.94 6.78
C VAL A 191 -7.10 -7.66 7.61
N LEU A 192 -6.68 -7.76 8.87
CA LEU A 192 -6.53 -6.60 9.75
C LEU A 192 -5.35 -5.73 9.32
N GLN A 193 -4.20 -6.33 8.96
CA GLN A 193 -3.06 -5.61 8.41
C GLN A 193 -3.46 -4.82 7.15
N GLN A 194 -4.16 -5.46 6.22
CA GLN A 194 -4.66 -4.79 5.02
C GLN A 194 -5.62 -3.64 5.37
N ALA A 195 -6.61 -3.88 6.23
CA ALA A 195 -7.60 -2.85 6.59
C ALA A 195 -6.97 -1.65 7.31
N VAL A 196 -5.99 -1.90 8.18
CA VAL A 196 -5.21 -0.87 8.87
C VAL A 196 -4.34 -0.09 7.88
N SER A 197 -3.62 -0.77 6.98
CA SER A 197 -2.79 -0.12 5.97
C SER A 197 -3.62 0.73 4.98
N GLU A 198 -4.79 0.24 4.56
CA GLU A 198 -5.72 1.00 3.71
C GLU A 198 -6.21 2.29 4.39
N GLN A 199 -6.48 2.22 5.69
CA GLN A 199 -7.06 3.33 6.45
C GLN A 199 -6.00 4.34 6.96
N PHE A 200 -4.83 3.86 7.34
CA PHE A 200 -3.83 4.64 8.07
C PHE A 200 -2.46 4.68 7.39
N GLY A 201 -2.24 3.97 6.28
CA GLY A 201 -0.94 3.87 5.60
C GLY A 201 -0.34 5.21 5.15
N ALA A 202 -1.19 6.22 4.89
CA ALA A 202 -0.78 7.57 4.54
C ALA A 202 -0.58 8.50 5.75
N SER A 203 -0.82 8.02 6.98
CA SER A 203 -0.64 8.80 8.20
C SER A 203 0.83 8.86 8.58
N GLU A 204 1.33 10.05 8.94
CA GLU A 204 2.71 10.23 9.41
C GLU A 204 3.05 9.38 10.66
N THR A 205 2.05 9.01 11.47
CA THR A 205 2.26 8.21 12.68
C THR A 205 2.22 6.71 12.44
N TYR A 206 1.88 6.27 11.23
CA TYR A 206 1.73 4.85 10.91
C TYR A 206 3.08 4.12 10.78
N PRO A 207 4.07 4.65 10.02
CA PRO A 207 5.39 4.01 9.90
C PRO A 207 6.04 3.74 11.26
N GLY A 208 6.38 2.48 11.53
CA GLY A 208 6.99 2.02 12.79
C GLY A 208 6.01 1.75 13.93
N ASN A 209 4.71 2.04 13.77
CA ASN A 209 3.66 1.76 14.75
C ASN A 209 2.62 0.75 14.25
N GLU A 210 2.84 0.13 13.08
CA GLU A 210 1.87 -0.72 12.40
C GLU A 210 1.37 -1.85 13.29
N VAL A 211 2.27 -2.46 14.06
CA VAL A 211 1.95 -3.53 15.02
C VAL A 211 0.92 -3.09 16.07
N HIS A 212 0.97 -1.84 16.51
CA HIS A 212 0.04 -1.29 17.50
C HIS A 212 -1.35 -1.06 16.91
N TYR A 213 -1.40 -0.61 15.65
CA TYR A 213 -2.66 -0.46 14.94
C TYR A 213 -3.33 -1.83 14.74
N VAL A 214 -2.56 -2.83 14.30
CA VAL A 214 -3.06 -4.19 14.07
C VAL A 214 -3.48 -4.84 15.38
N SER A 215 -2.69 -4.75 16.44
CA SER A 215 -3.01 -5.33 17.76
C SER A 215 -4.30 -4.77 18.34
N GLY A 216 -4.54 -3.47 18.16
CA GLY A 216 -5.77 -2.86 18.62
C GLY A 216 -7.02 -3.33 17.85
N ALA A 217 -6.92 -3.46 16.52
CA ALA A 217 -7.99 -4.04 15.71
C ALA A 217 -8.19 -5.54 16.01
N TRP A 218 -7.09 -6.28 16.24
CA TRP A 218 -7.09 -7.68 16.64
C TRP A 218 -7.85 -7.90 17.94
N ASN A 219 -7.50 -7.15 18.99
CA ASN A 219 -8.13 -7.27 20.30
C ASN A 219 -9.63 -7.02 20.28
N TYR A 220 -10.09 -6.13 19.37
CA TYR A 220 -11.51 -5.87 19.19
C TYR A 220 -12.25 -7.08 18.57
N VAL A 221 -11.64 -7.78 17.62
CA VAL A 221 -12.27 -8.92 16.94
C VAL A 221 -12.03 -10.25 17.64
N ALA A 222 -11.02 -10.35 18.50
CA ALA A 222 -10.50 -11.61 19.05
C ALA A 222 -11.58 -12.51 19.66
N ASP A 223 -12.42 -11.96 20.55
CA ASP A 223 -13.53 -12.69 21.19
C ASP A 223 -14.54 -13.23 20.16
N ALA A 224 -14.89 -12.42 19.16
CA ALA A 224 -15.85 -12.80 18.13
C ALA A 224 -15.36 -13.93 17.21
N VAL A 225 -14.05 -14.19 17.17
CA VAL A 225 -13.44 -15.24 16.34
C VAL A 225 -12.72 -16.33 17.15
N GLY A 226 -12.83 -16.30 18.47
CA GLY A 226 -12.20 -17.28 19.36
C GLY A 226 -10.67 -17.22 19.31
N LEU A 227 -10.11 -16.02 19.43
CA LEU A 227 -8.68 -15.76 19.51
C LEU A 227 -8.34 -15.09 20.84
N ASP A 228 -7.09 -15.21 21.28
CA ASP A 228 -6.61 -14.52 22.46
C ASP A 228 -6.29 -13.05 22.14
N GLN A 229 -6.48 -12.19 23.13
CA GLN A 229 -6.06 -10.79 23.04
C GLN A 229 -4.54 -10.67 23.21
N ILE A 230 -3.94 -9.75 22.45
CA ILE A 230 -2.54 -9.38 22.51
C ILE A 230 -2.39 -8.19 23.46
N PRO A 231 -1.64 -8.30 24.56
CA PRO A 231 -1.44 -7.18 25.47
C PRO A 231 -0.61 -6.09 24.79
N ASP A 232 -1.22 -4.94 24.50
CA ASP A 232 -0.53 -3.80 23.91
C ASP A 232 -1.05 -2.46 24.49
N LEU A 233 -0.14 -1.70 25.07
CA LEU A 233 -0.42 -0.44 25.75
C LEU A 233 -0.32 0.79 24.82
N MET A 234 0.16 0.60 23.58
CA MET A 234 0.35 1.66 22.59
C MET A 234 -0.75 1.68 21.52
N VAL A 235 -1.81 0.89 21.70
CA VAL A 235 -2.96 0.83 20.78
C VAL A 235 -3.57 2.23 20.59
N PRO A 236 -3.65 2.73 19.34
CA PRO A 236 -4.29 4.01 19.06
C PRO A 236 -5.82 3.91 19.24
N ARG A 237 -6.48 5.07 19.33
CA ARG A 237 -7.95 5.11 19.37
C ARG A 237 -8.53 4.92 17.98
N PHE A 238 -9.40 3.93 17.81
CA PHE A 238 -10.16 3.71 16.58
C PHE A 238 -11.59 4.23 16.68
N SER A 239 -12.19 4.55 15.53
CA SER A 239 -13.64 4.71 15.45
C SER A 239 -14.32 3.34 15.55
N VAL A 240 -15.52 3.33 16.13
CA VAL A 240 -16.35 2.12 16.23
C VAL A 240 -16.72 1.59 14.84
N ASP A 241 -16.94 2.49 13.87
CA ASP A 241 -17.28 2.11 12.49
C ASP A 241 -16.13 1.36 11.81
N PHE A 242 -14.89 1.81 11.98
CA PHE A 242 -13.71 1.11 11.45
C PHE A 242 -13.56 -0.28 12.07
N LEU A 243 -13.72 -0.39 13.39
CA LEU A 243 -13.62 -1.65 14.11
C LEU A 243 -14.73 -2.65 13.70
N ASN A 244 -15.96 -2.16 13.53
CA ASN A 244 -17.07 -2.96 12.99
C ASN A 244 -16.81 -3.39 11.54
N ALA A 245 -16.25 -2.51 10.70
CA ALA A 245 -15.86 -2.87 9.33
C ALA A 245 -14.76 -3.95 9.33
N CYS A 246 -13.78 -3.86 10.23
CA CYS A 246 -12.75 -4.89 10.41
C CYS A 246 -13.38 -6.23 10.83
N ARG A 247 -14.27 -6.22 11.83
CA ARG A 247 -14.99 -7.43 12.27
C ARG A 247 -15.76 -8.08 11.11
N SER A 248 -16.50 -7.30 10.33
CA SER A 248 -17.23 -7.81 9.17
C SER A 248 -16.30 -8.38 8.08
N LYS A 249 -15.19 -7.69 7.78
CA LYS A 249 -14.17 -8.18 6.83
C LYS A 249 -13.58 -9.50 7.32
N VAL A 250 -13.22 -9.60 8.60
CA VAL A 250 -12.64 -10.82 9.22
C VAL A 250 -13.63 -11.98 9.17
N LEU A 251 -14.86 -11.79 9.67
CA LEU A 251 -15.88 -12.84 9.67
C LEU A 251 -16.19 -13.35 8.26
N ALA A 252 -16.25 -12.43 7.29
CA ALA A 252 -16.41 -12.81 5.89
C ALA A 252 -15.19 -13.59 5.37
N ALA A 253 -13.97 -13.24 5.78
CA ALA A 253 -12.74 -13.87 5.28
C ALA A 253 -12.50 -15.28 5.85
N ILE A 254 -12.93 -15.54 7.08
CA ILE A 254 -12.82 -16.86 7.72
C ILE A 254 -14.03 -17.78 7.45
N ALA A 255 -14.83 -17.49 6.43
CA ALA A 255 -15.94 -18.38 6.02
C ALA A 255 -15.39 -19.77 5.61
N PRO A 256 -16.14 -20.88 5.84
CA PRO A 256 -15.59 -22.22 5.61
C PRO A 256 -15.15 -22.50 4.18
N ASP A 257 -15.87 -21.98 3.18
CA ASP A 257 -15.48 -22.09 1.77
C ASP A 257 -14.16 -21.38 1.45
N LYS A 258 -13.89 -20.24 2.10
CA LYS A 258 -12.62 -19.52 1.93
C LYS A 258 -11.47 -20.25 2.60
N LEU A 259 -11.64 -20.70 3.85
CA LEU A 259 -10.60 -21.46 4.55
C LEU A 259 -10.32 -22.79 3.85
N ALA A 260 -11.36 -23.54 3.44
CA ALA A 260 -11.20 -24.76 2.68
C ALA A 260 -10.45 -24.51 1.35
N ARG A 261 -10.72 -23.39 0.66
CA ARG A 261 -9.99 -23.04 -0.58
C ARG A 261 -8.54 -22.65 -0.33
N LEU A 262 -8.24 -21.93 0.75
CA LEU A 262 -6.87 -21.60 1.11
C LEU A 262 -6.07 -22.88 1.43
N MET A 263 -6.63 -23.76 2.28
CA MET A 263 -6.05 -25.08 2.58
C MET A 263 -5.86 -25.92 1.31
N ALA A 264 -6.86 -25.93 0.43
CA ALA A 264 -6.78 -26.65 -0.84
C ALA A 264 -5.70 -26.10 -1.78
N GLY A 265 -5.49 -24.77 -1.75
CA GLY A 265 -4.41 -24.11 -2.48
C GLY A 265 -3.03 -24.57 -2.00
N GLU A 266 -2.83 -24.66 -0.68
CA GLU A 266 -1.61 -25.21 -0.07
C GLU A 266 -1.41 -26.68 -0.44
N CYS A 267 -2.45 -27.51 -0.33
CA CYS A 267 -2.38 -28.93 -0.72
C CYS A 267 -1.99 -29.09 -2.19
N LEU A 268 -2.58 -28.30 -3.09
CA LEU A 268 -2.25 -28.37 -4.52
C LEU A 268 -0.82 -27.88 -4.79
N ALA A 269 -0.37 -26.82 -4.11
CA ALA A 269 0.99 -26.31 -4.24
C ALA A 269 2.02 -27.35 -3.78
N GLU A 270 1.77 -28.00 -2.65
CA GLU A 270 2.61 -29.08 -2.14
C GLU A 270 2.63 -30.27 -3.11
N PHE A 271 1.45 -30.74 -3.53
CA PHE A 271 1.33 -31.83 -4.51
C PHE A 271 2.15 -31.53 -5.77
N ARG A 272 2.03 -30.32 -6.32
CA ARG A 272 2.79 -29.89 -7.49
C ARG A 272 4.28 -29.88 -7.24
N SER A 273 4.73 -29.30 -6.12
CA SER A 273 6.16 -29.21 -5.80
C SER A 273 6.85 -30.57 -5.71
N ARG A 274 6.11 -31.62 -5.32
CA ARG A 274 6.63 -32.98 -5.14
C ARG A 274 6.43 -33.89 -6.35
N THR A 275 5.55 -33.52 -7.29
CA THR A 275 5.20 -34.34 -8.46
C THR A 275 5.61 -33.75 -9.80
N ILE A 276 5.78 -32.44 -9.89
CA ILE A 276 6.04 -31.70 -11.12
C ILE A 276 7.45 -31.08 -11.04
N ASP A 277 8.37 -31.61 -11.82
CA ASP A 277 9.77 -31.12 -11.85
C ASP A 277 9.94 -29.88 -12.78
N SER A 278 8.98 -29.63 -13.69
CA SER A 278 8.95 -28.47 -14.60
C SER A 278 7.52 -28.09 -15.02
N PRO A 279 7.23 -26.85 -15.44
CA PRO A 279 5.88 -26.44 -15.85
C PRO A 279 5.27 -27.31 -16.97
N GLU A 280 6.10 -27.82 -17.87
CA GLU A 280 5.70 -28.73 -18.96
C GLU A 280 5.24 -30.10 -18.43
N ALA A 281 5.74 -30.52 -17.26
CA ALA A 281 5.39 -31.78 -16.60
C ALA A 281 4.00 -31.74 -15.91
N ALA A 282 3.28 -30.61 -15.97
CA ALA A 282 1.91 -30.51 -15.49
C ALA A 282 0.92 -31.36 -16.30
N SER A 283 1.32 -31.88 -17.46
CA SER A 283 0.59 -32.90 -18.21
C SER A 283 1.54 -33.95 -18.76
N GLY A 284 1.10 -35.20 -18.88
CA GLY A 284 1.98 -36.28 -19.33
C GLY A 284 1.27 -37.62 -19.49
N GLU A 285 2.05 -38.67 -19.78
CA GLU A 285 1.55 -40.04 -19.81
C GLU A 285 1.26 -40.55 -18.40
N TYR A 286 0.09 -41.16 -18.21
CA TYR A 286 -0.33 -41.72 -16.92
C TYR A 286 0.18 -43.15 -16.76
N THR A 287 1.44 -43.26 -16.36
CA THR A 287 2.09 -44.56 -16.13
C THR A 287 1.84 -45.08 -14.70
N ALA A 288 2.03 -46.39 -14.48
CA ALA A 288 1.94 -46.98 -13.14
C ALA A 288 2.98 -46.41 -12.15
N ALA A 289 4.13 -45.92 -12.64
CA ALA A 289 5.11 -45.23 -11.81
C ALA A 289 4.59 -43.86 -11.35
N MET A 290 3.95 -43.12 -12.26
CA MET A 290 3.34 -41.83 -11.94
C MET A 290 2.15 -41.99 -10.97
N ALA A 291 1.29 -42.99 -11.20
CA ALA A 291 0.19 -43.30 -10.29
C ALA A 291 0.67 -43.54 -8.85
N ARG A 292 1.74 -44.34 -8.66
CA ARG A 292 2.35 -44.56 -7.34
C ARG A 292 2.92 -43.28 -6.73
N ARG A 293 3.66 -42.48 -7.52
CA ARG A 293 4.19 -41.19 -7.05
C ARG A 293 3.07 -40.25 -6.57
N PHE A 294 1.94 -40.21 -7.30
CA PHE A 294 0.80 -39.40 -6.89
C PHE A 294 0.14 -39.92 -5.61
N GLU A 295 -0.02 -41.23 -5.47
CA GLU A 295 -0.57 -41.84 -4.24
C GLU A 295 0.34 -41.59 -3.03
N GLU A 296 1.65 -41.77 -3.16
CA GLU A 296 2.64 -41.50 -2.10
C GLU A 296 2.57 -40.04 -1.61
N VAL A 297 2.59 -39.07 -2.54
CA VAL A 297 2.50 -37.64 -2.18
C VAL A 297 1.15 -37.30 -1.55
N LEU A 298 0.07 -37.92 -2.02
CA LEU A 298 -1.27 -37.69 -1.49
C LEU A 298 -1.44 -38.30 -0.10
N ASP A 299 -0.84 -39.45 0.16
CA ASP A 299 -0.82 -40.09 1.48
C ASP A 299 -0.05 -39.23 2.50
N ASP A 300 1.08 -38.63 2.10
CA ASP A 300 1.80 -37.68 2.95
C ASP A 300 0.95 -36.44 3.27
N ILE A 301 0.28 -35.84 2.28
CA ILE A 301 -0.62 -34.69 2.50
C ILE A 301 -1.78 -35.07 3.44
N ARG A 302 -2.34 -36.27 3.27
CA ARG A 302 -3.40 -36.78 4.17
C ARG A 302 -2.88 -36.96 5.58
N GLN A 303 -1.69 -37.53 5.74
CA GLN A 303 -1.07 -37.76 7.04
C GLN A 303 -0.82 -36.43 7.76
N ASP A 304 -0.26 -35.43 7.08
CA ASP A 304 -0.01 -34.10 7.65
C ASP A 304 -1.30 -33.41 8.11
N LEU A 305 -2.38 -33.60 7.36
CA LEU A 305 -3.72 -33.12 7.71
C LEU A 305 -4.47 -34.08 8.65
N GLY A 306 -3.89 -35.19 9.09
CA GLY A 306 -4.56 -36.19 9.94
C GLY A 306 -5.87 -36.73 9.36
N LEU A 307 -5.96 -36.84 8.03
CA LEU A 307 -7.14 -37.31 7.32
C LEU A 307 -7.10 -38.83 7.10
N GLU A 308 -8.27 -39.46 7.04
CA GLU A 308 -8.38 -40.88 6.69
C GLU A 308 -7.89 -41.17 5.27
N ALA A 309 -7.41 -42.39 5.00
CA ALA A 309 -6.90 -42.81 3.68
C ALA A 309 -7.90 -42.64 2.52
N GLY A 310 -9.20 -42.58 2.82
CA GLY A 310 -10.26 -42.35 1.83
C GLY A 310 -10.55 -40.87 1.53
N ALA A 311 -10.00 -39.93 2.29
CA ALA A 311 -10.16 -38.49 2.08
C ALA A 311 -9.32 -37.99 0.89
N LEU A 312 -9.65 -36.82 0.33
CA LEU A 312 -8.91 -36.20 -0.78
C LEU A 312 -8.66 -37.14 -1.97
N ALA A 313 -9.63 -37.30 -2.88
CA ALA A 313 -9.45 -38.20 -4.02
C ALA A 313 -8.41 -37.68 -5.04
N LEU A 314 -7.64 -38.58 -5.67
CA LEU A 314 -6.64 -38.22 -6.70
C LEU A 314 -7.24 -37.38 -7.84
N ARG A 315 -8.49 -37.68 -8.25
CA ARG A 315 -9.22 -36.92 -9.29
C ARG A 315 -9.41 -35.43 -8.98
N SER A 316 -9.31 -35.04 -7.70
CA SER A 316 -9.39 -33.66 -7.26
C SER A 316 -8.09 -32.88 -7.54
N PHE A 317 -6.97 -33.60 -7.67
CA PHE A 317 -5.66 -33.04 -8.03
C PHE A 317 -5.35 -33.20 -9.52
N VAL A 318 -5.80 -34.31 -10.12
CA VAL A 318 -5.41 -34.73 -11.47
C VAL A 318 -6.65 -35.04 -12.31
N ARG A 319 -6.68 -34.53 -13.54
CA ARG A 319 -7.62 -34.92 -14.58
C ARG A 319 -6.98 -35.99 -15.46
N LEU A 320 -7.67 -37.11 -15.64
CA LEU A 320 -7.26 -38.14 -16.59
C LEU A 320 -7.93 -37.85 -17.94
N VAL A 321 -7.14 -37.84 -19.01
CA VAL A 321 -7.56 -37.58 -20.40
C VAL A 321 -7.11 -38.72 -21.32
N ASP A 322 -7.61 -38.75 -22.56
CA ASP A 322 -7.35 -39.81 -23.54
C ASP A 322 -7.60 -41.22 -22.98
N ASP A 323 -8.83 -41.46 -22.50
CA ASP A 323 -9.28 -42.71 -21.86
C ASP A 323 -8.39 -43.14 -20.67
N GLY A 324 -7.75 -42.17 -20.01
CA GLY A 324 -6.88 -42.40 -18.87
C GLY A 324 -5.43 -42.73 -19.23
N ALA A 325 -5.04 -42.66 -20.50
CA ALA A 325 -3.66 -42.82 -20.93
C ALA A 325 -2.78 -41.62 -20.55
N ARG A 326 -3.39 -40.45 -20.33
CA ARG A 326 -2.70 -39.21 -19.98
C ARG A 326 -3.28 -38.57 -18.74
N TYR A 327 -2.45 -37.79 -18.07
CA TYR A 327 -2.84 -36.98 -16.91
C TYR A 327 -2.60 -35.50 -17.18
N GLU A 328 -3.36 -34.68 -16.47
CA GLU A 328 -3.17 -33.23 -16.35
C GLU A 328 -3.40 -32.84 -14.89
N VAL A 329 -2.40 -32.24 -14.24
CA VAL A 329 -2.55 -31.69 -12.89
C VAL A 329 -3.41 -30.45 -12.96
N ARG A 330 -4.53 -30.45 -12.23
CA ARG A 330 -5.51 -29.38 -12.25
C ARG A 330 -4.89 -28.06 -11.80
N ALA A 331 -5.34 -26.96 -12.41
CA ALA A 331 -5.00 -25.60 -12.01
C ALA A 331 -5.90 -25.04 -10.91
N ASP A 332 -7.15 -25.49 -10.87
CA ASP A 332 -8.11 -25.11 -9.84
C ASP A 332 -8.12 -26.14 -8.69
N HIS A 333 -8.10 -25.64 -7.45
CA HIS A 333 -8.14 -26.41 -6.22
C HIS A 333 -9.57 -26.55 -5.62
N ALA A 334 -10.62 -26.16 -6.35
CA ALA A 334 -11.99 -26.21 -5.86
C ALA A 334 -12.46 -27.62 -5.46
N LEU A 335 -12.12 -28.68 -6.21
CA LEU A 335 -12.49 -30.05 -5.81
C LEU A 335 -11.78 -30.49 -4.53
N ILE A 336 -10.52 -30.10 -4.35
CA ILE A 336 -9.78 -30.36 -3.11
C ILE A 336 -10.47 -29.65 -1.95
N ALA A 337 -10.90 -28.40 -2.14
CA ALA A 337 -11.63 -27.64 -1.13
C ALA A 337 -12.98 -28.29 -0.77
N VAL A 338 -13.71 -28.87 -1.74
CA VAL A 338 -14.94 -29.61 -1.46
C VAL A 338 -14.66 -30.87 -0.62
N GLU A 339 -13.61 -31.63 -0.93
CA GLU A 339 -13.22 -32.80 -0.12
C GLU A 339 -12.79 -32.36 1.30
N LEU A 340 -12.12 -31.22 1.45
CA LEU A 340 -11.80 -30.65 2.77
C LEU A 340 -13.06 -30.20 3.52
N LEU A 341 -14.07 -29.64 2.87
CA LEU A 341 -15.36 -29.34 3.51
C LEU A 341 -16.04 -30.61 4.01
N LYS A 342 -15.95 -31.72 3.27
CA LYS A 342 -16.47 -33.01 3.77
C LYS A 342 -15.74 -33.47 5.02
N ALA A 343 -14.41 -33.32 5.06
CA ALA A 343 -13.62 -33.62 6.25
C ALA A 343 -14.01 -32.71 7.42
N MET A 344 -14.14 -31.39 7.21
CA MET A 344 -14.63 -30.46 8.24
C MET A 344 -16.04 -30.82 8.74
N ASN A 345 -16.91 -31.30 7.85
CA ASN A 345 -18.23 -31.79 8.22
C ASN A 345 -18.16 -33.08 9.06
N ALA A 346 -17.27 -34.01 8.70
CA ALA A 346 -17.04 -35.24 9.46
C ALA A 346 -16.55 -34.95 10.89
N ASP A 347 -15.71 -33.92 11.05
CA ASP A 347 -15.24 -33.40 12.34
C ASP A 347 -16.29 -32.54 13.09
N SER A 348 -17.51 -32.44 12.57
CA SER A 348 -18.59 -31.63 13.15
C SER A 348 -18.21 -30.16 13.33
N LEU A 349 -17.44 -29.60 12.40
CA LEU A 349 -17.06 -28.18 12.41
C LEU A 349 -18.06 -27.31 11.65
N LEU A 350 -18.75 -27.85 10.63
CA LEU A 350 -19.71 -27.09 9.84
C LEU A 350 -21.10 -27.08 10.48
N ALA A 351 -21.77 -25.93 10.43
CA ALA A 351 -23.15 -25.76 10.88
C ALA A 351 -24.17 -25.98 9.76
N ASP A 352 -23.79 -25.64 8.52
CA ASP A 352 -24.65 -25.73 7.35
C ASP A 352 -24.20 -26.82 6.38
N ALA A 353 -25.15 -27.34 5.60
CA ALA A 353 -24.90 -28.22 4.48
C ALA A 353 -24.86 -27.43 3.14
N PRO A 354 -24.22 -27.96 2.09
CA PRO A 354 -24.27 -27.37 0.76
C PRO A 354 -25.71 -27.23 0.23
N THR A 355 -25.97 -26.14 -0.47
CA THR A 355 -27.24 -25.88 -1.13
C THR A 355 -27.26 -26.56 -2.50
N GLN A 356 -28.23 -27.44 -2.73
CA GLN A 356 -28.50 -27.98 -4.06
C GLN A 356 -29.23 -26.92 -4.89
N LEU A 357 -28.63 -26.53 -6.01
CA LEU A 357 -29.16 -25.51 -6.91
C LEU A 357 -30.09 -26.09 -7.97
N GLY A 358 -29.88 -27.35 -8.33
CA GLY A 358 -30.71 -28.05 -9.30
C GLY A 358 -30.24 -29.49 -9.55
N GLU A 359 -30.92 -30.15 -10.46
CA GLU A 359 -30.63 -31.50 -10.92
C GLU A 359 -30.82 -31.58 -12.43
N ARG A 360 -29.88 -32.24 -13.11
CA ARG A 360 -29.93 -32.55 -14.54
C ARG A 360 -29.93 -34.06 -14.71
N VAL A 361 -30.72 -34.55 -15.66
CA VAL A 361 -30.69 -35.96 -16.05
C VAL A 361 -30.03 -36.05 -17.41
N ASP A 362 -28.91 -36.76 -17.49
CA ASP A 362 -28.21 -37.03 -18.74
C ASP A 362 -28.98 -38.04 -19.61
N ALA A 363 -28.60 -38.12 -20.89
CA ALA A 363 -29.28 -38.97 -21.86
C ALA A 363 -29.24 -40.47 -21.52
N ASP A 364 -28.26 -40.90 -20.72
CA ASP A 364 -28.11 -42.26 -20.21
C ASP A 364 -28.93 -42.53 -18.93
N GLY A 365 -29.69 -41.53 -18.43
CA GLY A 365 -30.46 -41.60 -17.20
C GLY A 365 -29.68 -41.25 -15.93
N THR A 366 -28.39 -40.89 -16.06
CA THR A 366 -27.58 -40.45 -14.94
C THR A 366 -28.10 -39.14 -14.37
N ARG A 367 -28.29 -39.08 -13.05
CA ARG A 367 -28.70 -37.87 -12.34
C ARG A 367 -27.48 -37.11 -11.85
N ILE A 368 -27.40 -35.83 -12.18
CA ILE A 368 -26.33 -34.92 -11.78
C ILE A 368 -26.94 -33.81 -10.94
N GLY A 369 -26.61 -33.77 -9.66
CA GLY A 369 -26.96 -32.67 -8.76
C GLY A 369 -25.91 -31.55 -8.85
N VAL A 370 -26.37 -30.31 -8.94
CA VAL A 370 -25.51 -29.12 -8.89
C VAL A 370 -25.56 -28.52 -7.50
N TYR A 371 -24.40 -28.32 -6.88
CA TYR A 371 -24.28 -27.88 -5.49
C TYR A 371 -23.42 -26.62 -5.39
N SER A 372 -23.69 -25.82 -4.36
CA SER A 372 -22.84 -24.71 -3.95
C SER A 372 -22.67 -24.67 -2.44
N TYR A 373 -21.57 -24.10 -1.98
CA TYR A 373 -21.31 -23.83 -0.58
C TYR A 373 -20.59 -22.49 -0.43
N GLY A 374 -21.20 -21.58 0.33
CA GLY A 374 -20.75 -20.21 0.46
C GLY A 374 -20.71 -19.47 -0.89
N ASP A 375 -19.79 -18.52 -1.00
CA ASP A 375 -19.64 -17.67 -2.19
C ASP A 375 -18.58 -18.18 -3.15
N HIS A 376 -17.81 -19.20 -2.79
CA HIS A 376 -16.59 -19.56 -3.52
C HIS A 376 -16.55 -20.97 -4.09
N LEU A 377 -17.45 -21.86 -3.67
CA LEU A 377 -17.42 -23.25 -4.09
C LEU A 377 -18.72 -23.66 -4.76
N ALA A 378 -18.58 -24.31 -5.90
CA ALA A 378 -19.68 -24.95 -6.59
C ALA A 378 -19.14 -26.13 -7.40
N TRP A 379 -19.87 -27.23 -7.36
CA TRP A 379 -19.48 -28.49 -7.97
C TRP A 379 -20.72 -29.26 -8.43
N ARG A 380 -20.51 -30.26 -9.28
CA ARG A 380 -21.54 -31.21 -9.64
C ARG A 380 -21.23 -32.57 -9.05
N LEU A 381 -22.27 -33.34 -8.85
CA LEU A 381 -22.20 -34.60 -8.15
C LEU A 381 -23.13 -35.61 -8.83
N GLN A 382 -22.57 -36.73 -9.26
CA GLN A 382 -23.35 -37.82 -9.82
C GLN A 382 -24.09 -38.54 -8.68
N GLN A 383 -25.41 -38.49 -8.72
CA GLN A 383 -26.28 -39.09 -7.72
C GLN A 383 -26.59 -40.55 -8.09
N GLU A 384 -26.46 -41.46 -7.12
CA GLU A 384 -26.96 -42.82 -7.26
C GLU A 384 -28.50 -42.82 -7.26
N MET A 385 -29.12 -43.70 -8.06
CA MET A 385 -30.57 -43.73 -8.29
C MET A 385 -31.42 -43.87 -7.01
N ASP A 386 -30.87 -44.42 -5.94
CA ASP A 386 -31.58 -44.68 -4.69
C ASP A 386 -31.65 -43.45 -3.73
N GLY A 387 -31.09 -42.29 -4.12
CA GLY A 387 -31.41 -40.98 -3.53
C GLY A 387 -31.08 -40.77 -2.04
N ALA A 388 -30.34 -41.68 -1.40
CA ALA A 388 -30.22 -41.73 0.06
C ALA A 388 -28.85 -41.32 0.64
N ALA A 389 -27.79 -41.22 -0.17
CA ALA A 389 -26.46 -40.92 0.35
C ALA A 389 -26.29 -39.40 0.62
N PRO A 390 -25.89 -38.99 1.85
CA PRO A 390 -25.60 -37.58 2.13
C PRO A 390 -24.48 -37.08 1.22
N TRP A 391 -24.48 -35.78 0.88
CA TRP A 391 -23.47 -35.16 -0.01
C TRP A 391 -22.02 -35.46 0.42
N SER A 392 -21.79 -35.62 1.72
CA SER A 392 -20.50 -35.95 2.32
C SER A 392 -20.04 -37.39 2.06
N ALA A 393 -20.94 -38.32 1.79
CA ALA A 393 -20.61 -39.71 1.48
C ALA A 393 -20.34 -39.96 -0.01
N GLN A 394 -20.71 -39.02 -0.89
CA GLN A 394 -20.63 -39.22 -2.32
C GLN A 394 -19.22 -39.01 -2.85
N ARG A 395 -18.79 -39.86 -3.78
CA ARG A 395 -17.41 -39.88 -4.29
C ARG A 395 -17.29 -39.11 -5.61
N HIS A 396 -18.23 -39.22 -6.54
CA HIS A 396 -18.08 -38.70 -7.90
C HIS A 396 -18.33 -37.19 -8.00
N LEU A 397 -17.36 -36.40 -7.51
CA LEU A 397 -17.30 -34.95 -7.66
C LEU A 397 -16.66 -34.56 -8.98
N ASP A 398 -17.24 -33.56 -9.64
CA ASP A 398 -16.63 -32.88 -10.77
C ASP A 398 -16.97 -31.38 -10.78
N MET A 399 -16.30 -30.62 -11.64
CA MET A 399 -16.55 -29.19 -11.79
C MET A 399 -17.85 -28.95 -12.54
N ILE A 400 -18.57 -27.88 -12.16
CA ILE A 400 -19.71 -27.39 -12.92
C ILE A 400 -19.22 -26.90 -14.29
N ASP A 401 -19.99 -27.21 -15.33
CA ASP A 401 -19.83 -26.66 -16.68
C ASP A 401 -21.03 -25.80 -17.12
N ASN A 402 -20.98 -25.29 -18.35
CA ASN A 402 -22.06 -24.46 -18.90
C ASN A 402 -23.34 -25.23 -19.22
N ALA A 403 -23.26 -26.55 -19.47
CA ALA A 403 -24.45 -27.37 -19.70
C ALA A 403 -25.24 -27.51 -18.39
N ASP A 404 -24.55 -27.63 -17.27
CA ASP A 404 -25.15 -27.70 -15.94
C ASP A 404 -25.92 -26.42 -15.60
N LEU A 405 -25.43 -25.23 -15.98
CA LEU A 405 -26.15 -23.97 -15.82
C LEU A 405 -27.45 -23.92 -16.62
N ASN A 406 -27.36 -24.28 -17.90
CA ASN A 406 -28.49 -24.18 -18.82
C ASN A 406 -29.62 -25.13 -18.45
N ALA A 407 -29.31 -26.17 -17.69
CA ALA A 407 -30.26 -27.14 -17.17
C ALA A 407 -30.90 -26.74 -15.83
N LEU A 408 -30.46 -25.66 -15.18
CA LEU A 408 -31.09 -25.20 -13.94
C LEU A 408 -32.53 -24.74 -14.25
N PRO A 409 -33.56 -25.30 -13.58
CA PRO A 409 -34.98 -25.10 -13.93
C PRO A 409 -35.42 -23.64 -14.00
N ASP A 410 -34.86 -22.79 -13.12
CA ASP A 410 -35.22 -21.38 -13.00
C ASP A 410 -34.29 -20.44 -13.76
N ALA A 411 -33.19 -20.93 -14.34
CA ALA A 411 -32.19 -20.08 -15.00
C ALA A 411 -32.70 -19.47 -16.32
N GLN A 412 -33.70 -20.09 -16.95
CA GLN A 412 -34.15 -19.70 -18.30
C GLN A 412 -35.01 -18.42 -18.30
N GLY A 413 -35.68 -18.08 -17.20
CA GLY A 413 -36.61 -16.94 -17.11
C GLY A 413 -35.95 -15.57 -16.98
N PRO A 414 -36.65 -14.45 -17.30
CA PRO A 414 -36.18 -13.09 -17.02
C PRO A 414 -36.08 -12.80 -15.51
N ASP A 415 -36.89 -13.49 -14.71
CA ASP A 415 -36.92 -13.39 -13.24
C ASP A 415 -36.06 -14.48 -12.56
N ALA A 416 -35.12 -15.09 -13.30
CA ALA A 416 -34.23 -16.11 -12.77
C ALA A 416 -33.47 -15.58 -11.55
N PRO A 417 -33.41 -16.33 -10.43
CA PRO A 417 -32.64 -15.91 -9.27
C PRO A 417 -31.15 -15.72 -9.64
N ALA A 418 -30.50 -14.75 -9.00
CA ALA A 418 -29.06 -14.57 -9.16
C ALA A 418 -28.33 -15.86 -8.78
N LEU A 419 -27.43 -16.32 -9.64
CA LEU A 419 -26.62 -17.50 -9.35
C LEU A 419 -25.65 -17.18 -8.21
N PRO A 420 -25.36 -18.14 -7.30
CA PRO A 420 -24.34 -17.95 -6.29
C PRO A 420 -22.99 -17.57 -6.91
N ALA A 421 -22.26 -16.66 -6.27
CA ALA A 421 -20.97 -16.18 -6.78
C ALA A 421 -19.94 -17.31 -7.02
N GLY A 422 -20.06 -18.42 -6.30
CA GLY A 422 -19.17 -19.58 -6.43
C GLY A 422 -19.35 -20.28 -7.77
N VAL A 423 -20.60 -20.42 -8.21
CA VAL A 423 -20.98 -20.98 -9.50
C VAL A 423 -20.36 -20.14 -10.61
N ILE A 424 -20.68 -18.84 -10.63
CA ILE A 424 -20.19 -17.90 -11.65
C ILE A 424 -18.67 -17.95 -11.76
N ARG A 425 -17.96 -17.85 -10.64
CA ARG A 425 -16.50 -17.91 -10.63
C ARG A 425 -15.97 -19.20 -11.23
N GLN A 426 -16.62 -20.32 -10.94
CA GLN A 426 -16.17 -21.61 -11.42
C GLN A 426 -16.33 -21.76 -12.94
N ILE A 427 -17.45 -21.30 -13.47
CA ILE A 427 -17.72 -21.27 -14.91
C ILE A 427 -16.75 -20.35 -15.64
N LEU A 428 -16.53 -19.13 -15.14
CA LEU A 428 -15.59 -18.20 -15.77
C LEU A 428 -14.16 -18.76 -15.84
N ARG A 429 -13.77 -19.60 -14.87
CA ARG A 429 -12.45 -20.25 -14.84
C ARG A 429 -12.36 -21.45 -15.79
N ASN A 430 -13.36 -22.32 -15.80
CA ASN A 430 -13.27 -23.60 -16.50
C ASN A 430 -13.92 -23.59 -17.89
N GLY A 431 -14.81 -22.64 -18.17
CA GLY A 431 -15.52 -22.54 -19.43
C GLY A 431 -14.61 -22.23 -20.60
N VAL A 432 -14.93 -22.79 -21.77
CA VAL A 432 -14.34 -22.38 -23.04
C VAL A 432 -15.04 -21.13 -23.56
N ALA A 433 -14.32 -20.27 -24.29
CA ALA A 433 -14.81 -18.96 -24.72
C ALA A 433 -16.17 -19.03 -25.44
N ALA A 434 -16.35 -20.01 -26.32
CA ALA A 434 -17.61 -20.22 -27.06
C ALA A 434 -18.81 -20.45 -26.13
N ASP A 435 -18.63 -21.21 -25.05
CA ASP A 435 -19.71 -21.49 -24.11
C ASP A 435 -19.96 -20.31 -23.16
N LEU A 436 -18.91 -19.54 -22.84
CA LEU A 436 -19.03 -18.34 -21.99
C LEU A 436 -19.91 -17.26 -22.62
N MET A 437 -20.03 -17.23 -23.96
CA MET A 437 -20.96 -16.35 -24.67
C MET A 437 -22.43 -16.56 -24.26
N GLY A 438 -22.79 -17.75 -23.75
CA GLY A 438 -24.13 -18.05 -23.25
C GLY A 438 -24.42 -17.55 -21.83
N VAL A 439 -23.40 -17.09 -21.10
CA VAL A 439 -23.54 -16.68 -19.69
C VAL A 439 -24.14 -15.28 -19.60
N ARG A 440 -25.37 -15.14 -19.10
CA ARG A 440 -26.06 -13.83 -19.02
C ARG A 440 -25.35 -12.86 -18.07
N ALA A 441 -25.25 -11.58 -18.44
CA ALA A 441 -24.64 -10.56 -17.59
C ALA A 441 -25.41 -10.36 -16.27
N SER A 442 -26.73 -10.60 -16.29
CA SER A 442 -27.59 -10.58 -15.09
C SER A 442 -27.22 -11.65 -14.06
N TRP A 443 -26.69 -12.79 -14.51
CA TRP A 443 -26.16 -13.80 -13.59
C TRP A 443 -24.85 -13.33 -12.98
N LEU A 444 -23.96 -12.71 -13.78
CA LEU A 444 -22.65 -12.25 -13.30
C LEU A 444 -22.76 -11.19 -12.21
N GLY A 445 -23.80 -10.34 -12.29
CA GLY A 445 -24.30 -9.44 -11.23
C GLY A 445 -23.35 -8.33 -10.76
N THR A 446 -22.08 -8.37 -11.17
CA THR A 446 -21.01 -7.48 -10.72
C THR A 446 -20.05 -7.15 -11.87
N SER A 447 -19.51 -5.94 -11.81
CA SER A 447 -18.46 -5.41 -12.70
C SER A 447 -17.29 -6.39 -12.84
N ARG A 448 -16.77 -6.88 -11.71
CA ARG A 448 -15.63 -7.79 -11.67
C ARG A 448 -15.86 -9.09 -12.45
N SER A 449 -17.04 -9.70 -12.30
CA SER A 449 -17.37 -10.95 -12.99
C SER A 449 -17.55 -10.73 -14.49
N ILE A 450 -18.18 -9.62 -14.90
CA ILE A 450 -18.33 -9.27 -16.32
C ILE A 450 -16.97 -8.99 -16.95
N LEU A 451 -16.09 -8.21 -16.32
CA LEU A 451 -14.73 -7.96 -16.82
C LEU A 451 -13.91 -9.25 -16.94
N ALA A 452 -14.04 -10.15 -15.98
CA ALA A 452 -13.38 -11.45 -16.03
C ALA A 452 -13.87 -12.28 -17.22
N LEU A 453 -15.16 -12.21 -17.57
CA LEU A 453 -15.69 -12.82 -18.79
C LEU A 453 -15.12 -12.14 -20.04
N LEU A 454 -15.22 -10.82 -20.15
CA LEU A 454 -14.79 -10.07 -21.34
C LEU A 454 -13.31 -10.32 -21.67
N ARG A 455 -12.44 -10.44 -20.66
CA ARG A 455 -11.01 -10.75 -20.84
C ARG A 455 -10.74 -12.17 -21.37
N ARG A 456 -11.73 -13.05 -21.34
CA ARG A 456 -11.63 -14.41 -21.89
C ARG A 456 -12.19 -14.54 -23.30
N LEU A 457 -12.87 -13.50 -23.78
CA LEU A 457 -13.39 -13.41 -25.13
C LEU A 457 -12.39 -12.64 -26.00
N ASP A 458 -12.38 -12.92 -27.30
CA ASP A 458 -11.76 -12.00 -28.25
C ASP A 458 -12.60 -10.71 -28.39
N ALA A 459 -12.07 -9.71 -29.10
CA ALA A 459 -12.73 -8.40 -29.21
C ALA A 459 -14.13 -8.49 -29.85
N ASP A 460 -14.30 -9.30 -30.89
CA ASP A 460 -15.57 -9.44 -31.61
C ASP A 460 -16.61 -10.15 -30.74
N GLN A 461 -16.21 -11.23 -30.07
CA GLN A 461 -17.03 -11.94 -29.09
C GLN A 461 -17.42 -11.04 -27.92
N ALA A 462 -16.49 -10.25 -27.38
CA ALA A 462 -16.76 -9.32 -26.29
C ALA A 462 -17.75 -8.21 -26.68
N ILE A 463 -17.65 -7.65 -27.89
CA ILE A 463 -18.63 -6.70 -28.42
C ILE A 463 -20.00 -7.36 -28.57
N GLN A 464 -20.06 -8.53 -29.22
CA GLN A 464 -21.31 -9.29 -29.38
C GLN A 464 -21.96 -9.62 -28.03
N TYR A 465 -21.15 -9.96 -27.03
CA TYR A 465 -21.61 -10.23 -25.68
C TYR A 465 -22.21 -8.98 -25.03
N LEU A 466 -21.50 -7.85 -25.10
CA LEU A 466 -21.97 -6.58 -24.56
C LEU A 466 -23.27 -6.13 -25.23
N ASP A 467 -23.38 -6.26 -26.56
CA ASP A 467 -24.59 -5.93 -27.32
C ASP A 467 -25.79 -6.78 -26.88
N ALA A 468 -25.59 -8.10 -26.78
CA ALA A 468 -26.63 -9.03 -26.34
C ALA A 468 -27.11 -8.75 -24.90
N ASN A 469 -26.24 -8.20 -24.05
CA ASN A 469 -26.52 -7.92 -22.65
C ASN A 469 -26.75 -6.43 -22.33
N MET A 470 -26.71 -5.55 -23.35
CA MET A 470 -26.82 -4.10 -23.18
C MET A 470 -28.12 -3.65 -22.50
N PRO A 471 -29.29 -4.28 -22.73
CA PRO A 471 -30.50 -3.95 -22.00
C PRO A 471 -30.29 -4.01 -20.47
N TYR A 472 -29.82 -5.13 -19.96
CA TYR A 472 -29.50 -5.31 -18.53
C TYR A 472 -28.45 -4.31 -18.05
N LEU A 473 -27.36 -4.13 -18.80
CA LEU A 473 -26.28 -3.20 -18.44
C LEU A 473 -26.75 -1.74 -18.31
N ARG A 474 -27.78 -1.35 -19.06
CA ARG A 474 -28.38 0.00 -19.00
C ARG A 474 -29.45 0.14 -17.94
N THR A 475 -30.30 -0.86 -17.73
CA THR A 475 -31.48 -0.76 -16.85
C THR A 475 -31.22 -1.25 -15.44
N ASP A 476 -30.67 -2.45 -15.31
CA ASP A 476 -30.69 -3.21 -14.06
C ASP A 476 -29.30 -3.38 -13.42
N PHE A 477 -28.23 -3.15 -14.18
CA PHE A 477 -26.87 -3.22 -13.65
C PHE A 477 -26.63 -2.11 -12.61
N PRO A 478 -26.07 -2.44 -11.42
CA PRO A 478 -25.96 -1.51 -10.30
C PRO A 478 -25.29 -0.19 -10.68
N VAL A 479 -26.01 0.92 -10.51
CA VAL A 479 -25.52 2.27 -10.86
C VAL A 479 -24.21 2.60 -10.13
N SER A 480 -24.07 2.14 -8.88
CA SER A 480 -22.86 2.32 -8.06
C SER A 480 -21.62 1.60 -8.62
N GLU A 481 -21.79 0.59 -9.49
CA GLU A 481 -20.70 -0.17 -10.10
C GLU A 481 -20.33 0.31 -11.51
N ARG A 482 -21.19 1.08 -12.18
CA ARG A 482 -21.01 1.47 -13.60
C ARG A 482 -19.66 2.14 -13.85
N ALA A 483 -19.36 3.20 -13.13
CA ALA A 483 -18.11 3.93 -13.30
C ALA A 483 -16.85 3.05 -13.13
N GLY A 484 -16.83 2.20 -12.09
CA GLY A 484 -15.74 1.26 -11.87
C GLY A 484 -15.64 0.23 -12.99
N PHE A 485 -16.79 -0.32 -13.41
CA PHE A 485 -16.85 -1.25 -14.54
C PHE A 485 -16.29 -0.63 -15.82
N LEU A 486 -16.72 0.59 -16.15
CA LEU A 486 -16.27 1.27 -17.36
C LEU A 486 -14.79 1.63 -17.31
N SER A 487 -14.29 2.08 -16.15
CA SER A 487 -12.86 2.39 -15.95
C SER A 487 -11.98 1.21 -16.30
N ASP A 488 -12.37 0.01 -15.88
CA ASP A 488 -11.65 -1.21 -16.21
C ASP A 488 -11.92 -1.66 -17.66
N ALA A 489 -13.18 -1.59 -18.12
CA ALA A 489 -13.59 -2.10 -19.42
C ALA A 489 -12.96 -1.31 -20.58
N ILE A 490 -12.85 0.02 -20.44
CA ILE A 490 -12.30 0.89 -21.49
C ILE A 490 -10.83 0.58 -21.80
N THR A 491 -10.11 -0.07 -20.87
CA THR A 491 -8.73 -0.53 -21.10
C THR A 491 -8.64 -1.86 -21.87
N ILE A 492 -9.76 -2.56 -22.08
CA ILE A 492 -9.82 -3.82 -22.84
C ILE A 492 -9.79 -3.56 -24.36
N GLY A 493 -10.00 -2.31 -24.80
CA GLY A 493 -10.01 -1.92 -26.21
C GLY A 493 -11.43 -1.64 -26.72
N GLU A 494 -11.72 -2.03 -27.96
CA GLU A 494 -13.00 -1.72 -28.63
C GLU A 494 -14.26 -2.10 -27.84
N PRO A 495 -14.35 -3.26 -27.16
CA PRO A 495 -15.53 -3.58 -26.33
C PRO A 495 -15.82 -2.52 -25.28
N GLY A 496 -14.77 -2.00 -24.63
CA GLY A 496 -14.90 -0.93 -23.64
C GLY A 496 -15.30 0.41 -24.24
N ARG A 497 -14.90 0.69 -25.48
CA ARG A 497 -15.30 1.90 -26.22
C ARG A 497 -16.78 1.85 -26.58
N GLU A 498 -17.27 0.71 -27.06
CA GLU A 498 -18.69 0.48 -27.33
C GLU A 498 -19.54 0.63 -26.06
N LEU A 499 -19.07 0.07 -24.94
CA LEU A 499 -19.73 0.27 -23.65
C LEU A 499 -19.77 1.75 -23.24
N ALA A 500 -18.67 2.50 -23.43
CA ALA A 500 -18.61 3.94 -23.15
C ALA A 500 -19.64 4.72 -23.98
N ARG A 501 -19.67 4.50 -25.30
CA ARG A 501 -20.64 5.10 -26.25
C ARG A 501 -22.07 4.71 -25.92
N ALA A 502 -22.30 3.50 -25.41
CA ALA A 502 -23.62 3.03 -25.06
C ALA A 502 -24.16 3.66 -23.77
N TRP A 503 -23.28 4.10 -22.86
CA TRP A 503 -23.66 4.65 -21.55
C TRP A 503 -23.63 6.17 -21.47
N TYR A 504 -22.76 6.80 -22.25
CA TYR A 504 -22.57 8.23 -22.23
C TYR A 504 -22.86 8.82 -23.61
N PRO A 505 -23.58 9.95 -23.69
CA PRO A 505 -23.89 10.59 -24.97
C PRO A 505 -22.62 11.13 -25.67
N ASP A 506 -21.59 11.47 -24.90
CA ASP A 506 -20.35 12.07 -25.36
C ASP A 506 -19.21 11.85 -24.34
N PRO A 507 -17.94 12.06 -24.73
CA PRO A 507 -16.78 11.94 -23.85
C PRO A 507 -16.80 12.88 -22.63
N TRP A 508 -17.43 14.06 -22.73
CA TRP A 508 -17.43 15.05 -21.65
C TRP A 508 -18.36 14.64 -20.53
N ALA A 509 -19.51 14.04 -20.86
CA ALA A 509 -20.41 13.42 -19.90
C ALA A 509 -19.72 12.28 -19.13
N LEU A 510 -18.88 11.48 -19.81
CA LEU A 510 -18.06 10.45 -19.17
C LEU A 510 -17.03 11.07 -18.21
N LEU A 511 -16.18 11.99 -18.70
CA LEU A 511 -15.09 12.57 -17.91
C LEU A 511 -15.59 13.38 -16.70
N SER A 512 -16.79 13.98 -16.80
CA SER A 512 -17.42 14.77 -15.75
C SER A 512 -18.35 13.99 -14.82
N ASP A 513 -18.58 12.69 -15.09
CA ASP A 513 -19.42 11.85 -14.23
C ASP A 513 -18.82 11.79 -12.82
N THR A 514 -19.69 11.81 -11.80
CA THR A 514 -19.30 11.79 -10.38
C THR A 514 -19.87 10.53 -9.73
N PRO A 515 -19.15 9.39 -9.80
CA PRO A 515 -19.71 8.11 -9.40
C PRO A 515 -20.05 8.10 -7.92
N CYS A 516 -21.18 7.49 -7.53
CA CYS A 516 -21.63 7.45 -6.14
C CYS A 516 -20.59 6.86 -5.16
N ARG A 517 -19.68 6.00 -5.66
CA ARG A 517 -18.59 5.39 -4.88
C ARG A 517 -17.49 6.39 -4.50
N TYR A 518 -17.32 7.44 -5.29
CA TYR A 518 -16.29 8.46 -5.14
C TYR A 518 -16.98 9.81 -5.02
N SER A 519 -17.76 10.01 -3.95
CA SER A 519 -18.73 11.12 -3.80
C SER A 519 -18.21 12.56 -3.94
N ARG A 520 -16.94 12.76 -4.31
CA ARG A 520 -16.30 14.05 -4.54
C ARG A 520 -15.34 14.12 -5.73
N LEU A 521 -15.15 13.05 -6.51
CA LEU A 521 -14.22 13.06 -7.64
C LEU A 521 -14.99 12.76 -8.94
N THR A 522 -14.67 13.50 -10.01
CA THR A 522 -15.09 13.10 -11.35
C THR A 522 -14.35 11.85 -11.81
N GLN A 523 -14.83 11.22 -12.89
CA GLN A 523 -14.18 10.07 -13.49
C GLN A 523 -12.72 10.38 -13.92
N LEU A 524 -12.48 11.56 -14.50
CA LEU A 524 -11.12 12.02 -14.83
C LEU A 524 -10.26 12.20 -13.57
N GLU A 525 -10.80 12.85 -12.53
CA GLU A 525 -10.08 13.00 -11.26
C GLU A 525 -9.74 11.64 -10.63
N HIS A 526 -10.64 10.66 -10.74
CA HIS A 526 -10.38 9.30 -10.27
C HIS A 526 -9.19 8.65 -11.00
N TRP A 527 -9.18 8.65 -12.34
CA TRP A 527 -8.08 8.07 -13.12
C TRP A 527 -6.76 8.79 -12.90
N LEU A 528 -6.78 10.12 -12.78
CA LEU A 528 -5.59 10.89 -12.42
C LEU A 528 -5.12 10.53 -11.02
N THR A 529 -6.02 10.31 -10.05
CA THR A 529 -5.64 9.89 -8.70
C THR A 529 -4.97 8.52 -8.69
N ALA A 530 -5.51 7.60 -9.48
CA ALA A 530 -5.03 6.23 -9.60
C ALA A 530 -3.77 6.10 -10.49
N ASN A 531 -3.29 7.20 -11.07
CA ASN A 531 -2.16 7.21 -12.02
C ASN A 531 -2.39 6.31 -13.25
N GLU A 532 -3.64 6.27 -13.70
CA GLU A 532 -4.11 5.43 -14.80
C GLU A 532 -4.09 6.20 -16.12
N ALA A 533 -3.02 6.01 -16.92
CA ALA A 533 -2.93 6.57 -18.27
C ALA A 533 -3.90 5.90 -19.26
N GLY A 534 -4.10 4.59 -19.13
CA GLY A 534 -4.85 3.77 -20.08
C GLY A 534 -6.26 4.29 -20.38
N PRO A 535 -7.13 4.49 -19.37
CA PRO A 535 -8.47 5.03 -19.59
C PRO A 535 -8.49 6.41 -20.25
N ILE A 536 -7.57 7.31 -19.86
CA ILE A 536 -7.47 8.67 -20.41
C ILE A 536 -7.05 8.62 -21.88
N ASP A 537 -6.01 7.84 -22.20
CA ASP A 537 -5.54 7.64 -23.58
C ASP A 537 -6.63 6.98 -24.46
N THR A 538 -7.38 6.00 -23.93
CA THR A 538 -8.48 5.42 -24.69
C THR A 538 -9.59 6.45 -24.94
N VAL A 539 -9.99 7.26 -23.96
CA VAL A 539 -10.98 8.33 -24.20
C VAL A 539 -10.48 9.29 -25.27
N ARG A 540 -9.23 9.74 -25.19
CA ARG A 540 -8.57 10.56 -26.22
C ARG A 540 -8.69 9.91 -27.61
N GLU A 541 -8.37 8.63 -27.75
CA GLU A 541 -8.48 7.91 -29.03
C GLU A 541 -9.91 7.85 -29.57
N ILE A 542 -10.90 7.61 -28.71
CA ILE A 542 -12.31 7.57 -29.13
C ILE A 542 -12.77 8.96 -29.60
N MET A 543 -12.30 10.03 -28.95
CA MET A 543 -12.62 11.42 -29.31
C MET A 543 -12.09 11.77 -30.70
N ILE A 544 -10.82 11.43 -30.96
CA ILE A 544 -10.18 11.62 -32.28
C ILE A 544 -10.89 10.80 -33.36
N ALA A 545 -11.41 9.62 -33.01
CA ALA A 545 -12.21 8.79 -33.90
C ALA A 545 -13.64 9.33 -34.17
N GLY A 546 -13.97 10.52 -33.65
CA GLY A 546 -15.22 11.22 -33.97
C GLY A 546 -16.36 10.95 -33.00
N TRP A 547 -16.09 10.55 -31.76
CA TRP A 547 -17.12 10.54 -30.70
C TRP A 547 -17.39 11.97 -30.21
N SER A 548 -18.09 12.73 -31.04
CA SER A 548 -18.60 14.06 -30.73
C SER A 548 -20.12 13.99 -30.59
N GLY A 549 -20.66 14.44 -29.46
CA GLY A 549 -22.10 14.72 -29.37
C GLY A 549 -22.48 15.90 -30.27
N ASP A 550 -23.78 16.04 -30.57
CA ASP A 550 -24.35 17.21 -31.26
C ASP A 550 -24.34 18.44 -30.33
N HIS A 551 -23.16 18.96 -30.01
CA HIS A 551 -22.97 20.13 -29.15
C HIS A 551 -22.85 21.41 -29.98
N ASP A 552 -23.53 22.47 -29.56
CA ASP A 552 -23.14 23.81 -29.99
C ASP A 552 -21.83 24.25 -29.30
N ALA A 553 -21.18 25.28 -29.84
CA ALA A 553 -19.88 25.74 -29.35
C ALA A 553 -19.89 26.13 -27.85
N VAL A 554 -21.02 26.63 -27.34
CA VAL A 554 -21.16 27.05 -25.94
C VAL A 554 -21.25 25.82 -25.03
N SER A 555 -22.10 24.86 -25.40
CA SER A 555 -22.31 23.61 -24.67
C SER A 555 -21.04 22.76 -24.64
N LEU A 556 -20.30 22.74 -25.76
CA LEU A 556 -19.00 22.09 -25.86
C LEU A 556 -17.99 22.72 -24.89
N ARG A 557 -17.86 24.05 -24.90
CA ARG A 557 -16.96 24.77 -24.00
C ARG A 557 -17.29 24.50 -22.53
N ASP A 558 -18.57 24.56 -22.16
CA ASP A 558 -19.01 24.30 -20.79
C ASP A 558 -18.79 22.83 -20.38
N GLY A 559 -18.97 21.89 -21.32
CA GLY A 559 -18.66 20.47 -21.15
C GLY A 559 -17.19 20.21 -20.89
N ILE A 560 -16.31 20.77 -21.73
CA ILE A 560 -14.84 20.72 -21.57
C ILE A 560 -14.46 21.29 -20.21
N PHE A 561 -14.90 22.50 -19.89
CA PHE A 561 -14.55 23.16 -18.64
C PHE A 561 -14.98 22.33 -17.43
N ARG A 562 -16.20 21.79 -17.43
CA ARG A 562 -16.71 20.95 -16.35
C ARG A 562 -15.92 19.65 -16.19
N ALA A 563 -15.65 18.95 -17.29
CA ALA A 563 -14.89 17.70 -17.28
C ALA A 563 -13.48 17.89 -16.72
N LEU A 564 -12.80 18.98 -17.11
CA LEU A 564 -11.41 19.23 -16.76
C LEU A 564 -11.23 19.99 -15.42
N SER A 565 -12.25 20.72 -14.94
CA SER A 565 -12.17 21.44 -13.64
C SER A 565 -12.50 20.56 -12.42
N GLY A 566 -12.93 19.31 -12.62
CA GLY A 566 -13.31 18.41 -11.53
C GLY A 566 -14.58 18.83 -10.77
N ALA A 567 -14.96 18.04 -9.74
CA ALA A 567 -16.26 18.18 -9.08
C ALA A 567 -16.40 19.46 -8.24
N GLU A 568 -15.28 20.04 -7.79
CA GLU A 568 -15.24 21.23 -6.92
C GLU A 568 -14.67 22.47 -7.63
N GLY A 569 -14.52 22.44 -8.97
CA GLY A 569 -13.85 23.51 -9.71
C GLY A 569 -12.38 23.67 -9.31
N ARG A 570 -11.74 22.56 -8.90
CA ARG A 570 -10.31 22.54 -8.57
C ARG A 570 -9.53 22.85 -9.84
N SER A 571 -8.32 23.41 -9.66
CA SER A 571 -7.41 23.53 -10.79
C SER A 571 -7.19 22.14 -11.38
N PHE A 572 -7.16 22.09 -12.71
CA PHE A 572 -6.79 20.92 -13.48
C PHE A 572 -5.44 20.32 -13.06
N MET A 573 -4.54 21.18 -12.56
CA MET A 573 -3.23 20.77 -12.04
C MET A 573 -3.34 20.04 -10.70
N TRP A 574 -4.38 20.33 -9.90
CA TRP A 574 -4.50 19.84 -8.53
C TRP A 574 -4.38 18.31 -8.45
N MET A 575 -4.93 17.57 -9.41
CA MET A 575 -4.87 16.10 -9.39
C MET A 575 -3.46 15.55 -9.68
N PRO A 576 -2.80 15.87 -10.81
CA PRO A 576 -1.37 15.61 -11.04
C PRO A 576 -0.47 15.89 -9.82
N VAL A 577 -0.73 17.02 -9.16
CA VAL A 577 0.00 17.55 -8.01
C VAL A 577 -0.16 16.67 -6.77
N HIS A 578 -1.41 16.40 -6.37
CA HIS A 578 -1.71 15.79 -5.08
C HIS A 578 -1.63 14.27 -5.12
N ALA A 579 -2.01 13.67 -6.26
CA ALA A 579 -2.05 12.23 -6.41
C ALA A 579 -0.70 11.62 -6.79
N ASN A 580 0.30 12.44 -7.10
CA ASN A 580 1.60 11.99 -7.52
C ASN A 580 1.53 11.05 -8.75
N SER A 581 0.99 11.60 -9.85
CA SER A 581 0.50 10.82 -10.97
C SER A 581 1.21 11.16 -12.29
N PRO A 582 2.49 10.78 -12.47
CA PRO A 582 3.23 11.15 -13.68
C PRO A 582 2.63 10.56 -14.96
N ARG A 583 2.15 9.32 -14.93
CA ARG A 583 1.57 8.66 -16.11
C ARG A 583 0.20 9.24 -16.46
N GLY A 584 -0.63 9.49 -15.45
CA GLY A 584 -1.90 10.17 -15.62
C GLY A 584 -1.72 11.58 -16.18
N THR A 585 -0.71 12.31 -15.68
CA THR A 585 -0.35 13.66 -16.17
C THR A 585 0.11 13.64 -17.62
N ASP A 586 0.94 12.68 -18.02
CA ASP A 586 1.37 12.55 -19.41
C ASP A 586 0.21 12.21 -20.36
N ALA A 587 -0.73 11.34 -19.93
CA ALA A 587 -1.93 11.04 -20.71
C ALA A 587 -2.86 12.25 -20.84
N LEU A 588 -2.98 13.02 -19.77
CA LEU A 588 -3.73 14.25 -19.73
C LEU A 588 -3.13 15.32 -20.65
N HIS A 589 -1.79 15.45 -20.64
CA HIS A 589 -1.06 16.32 -21.56
C HIS A 589 -1.36 15.96 -23.02
N ARG A 590 -1.26 14.68 -23.40
CA ARG A 590 -1.62 14.22 -24.74
C ARG A 590 -3.08 14.52 -25.09
N LEU A 591 -4.00 14.32 -24.15
CA LEU A 591 -5.42 14.65 -24.36
C LEU A 591 -5.59 16.15 -24.68
N ILE A 592 -4.95 17.04 -23.93
CA ILE A 592 -5.03 18.49 -24.18
C ILE A 592 -4.50 18.86 -25.57
N VAL A 593 -3.32 18.36 -25.92
CA VAL A 593 -2.67 18.71 -27.19
C VAL A 593 -3.53 18.29 -28.37
N ASP A 594 -4.03 17.06 -28.36
CA ASP A 594 -4.93 16.57 -29.41
C ASP A 594 -6.25 17.36 -29.48
N LEU A 595 -6.77 17.83 -28.34
CA LEU A 595 -7.97 18.68 -28.31
C LEU A 595 -7.73 20.09 -28.85
N LEU A 596 -6.51 20.64 -28.69
CA LEU A 596 -6.13 21.92 -29.27
C LEU A 596 -6.01 21.82 -30.81
N ASP A 597 -5.58 20.67 -31.32
CA ASP A 597 -5.46 20.40 -32.76
C ASP A 597 -6.79 20.02 -33.42
N GLU A 598 -7.81 19.64 -32.64
CA GLU A 598 -9.12 19.24 -33.14
C GLU A 598 -9.98 20.46 -33.54
N PRO A 599 -10.49 20.57 -34.79
CA PRO A 599 -11.17 21.78 -35.28
C PRO A 599 -12.40 22.24 -34.49
N VAL A 600 -13.15 21.33 -33.87
CA VAL A 600 -14.39 21.65 -33.14
C VAL A 600 -14.07 22.07 -31.70
N CYS A 601 -13.10 21.41 -31.06
CA CYS A 601 -12.74 21.63 -29.66
C CYS A 601 -11.67 22.71 -29.45
N GLY A 602 -10.81 22.96 -30.45
CA GLY A 602 -9.58 23.75 -30.28
C GLY A 602 -9.81 25.17 -29.78
N GLU A 603 -10.78 25.89 -30.33
CA GLU A 603 -11.10 27.27 -29.90
C GLU A 603 -11.65 27.29 -28.46
N ALA A 604 -12.60 26.40 -28.15
CA ALA A 604 -13.18 26.28 -26.82
C ALA A 604 -12.13 25.88 -25.77
N MET A 605 -11.22 24.97 -26.13
CA MET A 605 -10.12 24.53 -25.28
C MET A 605 -9.12 25.67 -25.04
N ALA A 606 -8.73 26.40 -26.09
CA ALA A 606 -7.81 27.54 -25.99
C ALA A 606 -8.35 28.66 -25.09
N GLU A 607 -9.65 28.99 -25.17
CA GLU A 607 -10.30 29.98 -24.29
C GLU A 607 -10.30 29.54 -22.82
N THR A 608 -10.36 28.22 -22.59
CA THR A 608 -10.59 27.63 -21.27
C THR A 608 -9.30 27.32 -20.53
N LEU A 609 -8.20 27.06 -21.26
CA LEU A 609 -6.93 26.59 -20.73
C LEU A 609 -6.35 27.47 -19.60
N PRO A 610 -6.29 28.80 -19.71
CA PRO A 610 -5.77 29.65 -18.63
C PRO A 610 -6.53 29.48 -17.30
N LYS A 611 -7.86 29.28 -17.37
CA LYS A 611 -8.71 29.08 -16.20
C LYS A 611 -8.49 27.71 -15.58
N LEU A 612 -8.28 26.67 -16.39
CA LEU A 612 -8.01 25.32 -15.93
C LEU A 612 -6.71 25.24 -15.14
N PHE A 613 -5.64 25.86 -15.64
CA PHE A 613 -4.36 25.91 -14.92
C PHE A 613 -4.44 26.79 -13.65
N GLY A 614 -5.10 27.96 -13.72
CA GLY A 614 -5.25 28.86 -12.56
C GLY A 614 -6.17 28.33 -11.45
N GLY A 615 -7.16 27.50 -11.79
CA GLY A 615 -8.23 27.04 -10.89
C GLY A 615 -9.25 28.12 -10.54
N ALA A 616 -10.47 27.74 -10.18
CA ALA A 616 -11.53 28.69 -9.84
C ALA A 616 -11.32 29.42 -8.50
N ASN A 617 -10.48 28.86 -7.62
CA ASN A 617 -10.30 29.30 -6.23
C ASN A 617 -8.93 29.92 -5.93
N GLY A 618 -8.08 30.16 -6.94
CA GLY A 618 -6.83 30.92 -6.75
C GLY A 618 -5.73 30.26 -5.92
N ARG A 619 -5.95 29.03 -5.42
CA ARG A 619 -4.99 28.36 -4.55
C ARG A 619 -3.79 27.85 -5.34
N VAL A 620 -2.59 28.22 -4.87
CA VAL A 620 -1.30 27.86 -5.46
C VAL A 620 -1.14 26.35 -5.59
N GLN A 621 -1.06 25.83 -6.82
CA GLN A 621 -0.93 24.39 -7.06
C GLN A 621 0.53 23.92 -7.08
N ALA A 622 1.44 24.70 -7.67
CA ALA A 622 2.85 24.32 -7.76
C ALA A 622 3.52 24.20 -6.38
N LEU A 623 3.18 25.06 -5.41
CA LEU A 623 3.66 24.95 -4.02
C LEU A 623 3.33 23.60 -3.39
N ARG A 624 2.13 23.09 -3.64
CA ARG A 624 1.71 21.80 -3.11
C ARG A 624 2.44 20.63 -3.78
N MET A 625 2.81 20.74 -5.07
CA MET A 625 3.64 19.73 -5.75
C MET A 625 5.00 19.61 -5.09
N LEU A 626 5.58 20.77 -4.80
CA LEU A 626 6.90 20.84 -4.22
C LEU A 626 6.86 20.34 -2.78
N ALA A 627 5.76 20.53 -2.04
CA ALA A 627 5.60 19.99 -0.70
C ALA A 627 5.44 18.46 -0.66
N THR A 628 4.83 17.83 -1.67
CA THR A 628 4.57 16.38 -1.70
C THR A 628 5.76 15.53 -2.12
N GLY A 629 6.83 16.13 -2.64
CA GLY A 629 8.09 15.41 -2.90
C GLY A 629 8.04 14.44 -4.07
N ASN A 630 7.65 14.89 -5.28
CA ASN A 630 7.74 14.02 -6.47
C ASN A 630 8.30 14.67 -7.74
N ALA A 631 9.54 14.32 -8.05
CA ALA A 631 10.24 14.77 -9.24
C ALA A 631 9.58 14.34 -10.56
N ALA A 632 9.04 13.12 -10.64
CA ALA A 632 8.47 12.58 -11.87
C ALA A 632 7.16 13.29 -12.25
N ALA A 633 6.28 13.54 -11.28
CA ALA A 633 5.05 14.30 -11.48
C ALA A 633 5.36 15.75 -11.86
N LEU A 634 6.37 16.38 -11.23
CA LEU A 634 6.82 17.72 -11.60
C LEU A 634 7.38 17.77 -13.02
N ALA A 635 8.16 16.77 -13.43
CA ALA A 635 8.68 16.68 -14.80
C ALA A 635 7.56 16.49 -15.85
N ALA A 636 6.50 15.74 -15.53
CA ALA A 636 5.34 15.59 -16.41
C ALA A 636 4.58 16.92 -16.57
N VAL A 637 4.35 17.63 -15.46
CA VAL A 637 3.76 18.97 -15.47
C VAL A 637 4.63 19.97 -16.23
N HIS A 638 5.96 19.92 -16.04
CA HIS A 638 6.91 20.75 -16.77
C HIS A 638 6.78 20.56 -18.27
N ARG A 639 6.75 19.30 -18.76
CA ARG A 639 6.51 19.01 -20.18
C ARG A 639 5.21 19.61 -20.70
N MET A 640 4.13 19.47 -19.93
CA MET A 640 2.82 19.98 -20.31
C MET A 640 2.77 21.52 -20.37
N LEU A 641 3.36 22.22 -19.38
CA LEU A 641 3.36 23.69 -19.33
C LEU A 641 4.16 24.33 -20.47
N PHE A 642 5.21 23.66 -20.94
CA PHE A 642 6.12 24.13 -21.97
C PHE A 642 5.90 23.47 -23.33
N ASP A 643 4.80 22.76 -23.50
CA ASP A 643 4.40 22.24 -24.80
C ASP A 643 4.16 23.40 -25.78
N PRO A 644 4.68 23.34 -27.03
CA PRO A 644 4.51 24.40 -28.02
C PRO A 644 3.06 24.78 -28.33
N ALA A 645 2.11 23.85 -28.16
CA ALA A 645 0.68 24.11 -28.36
C ALA A 645 0.04 24.81 -27.14
N ILE A 646 0.55 24.55 -25.93
CA ILE A 646 -0.03 25.03 -24.66
C ILE A 646 0.59 26.38 -24.25
N LEU A 647 1.92 26.50 -24.29
CA LEU A 647 2.65 27.64 -23.73
C LEU A 647 2.15 29.01 -24.25
N PRO A 648 1.91 29.23 -25.56
CA PRO A 648 1.45 30.52 -26.06
C PRO A 648 0.10 30.96 -25.46
N LEU A 649 -0.74 30.00 -25.06
CA LEU A 649 -2.07 30.24 -24.52
C LEU A 649 -2.03 30.61 -23.03
N ILE A 650 -1.02 30.12 -22.30
CA ILE A 650 -0.93 30.29 -20.83
C ILE A 650 0.24 31.18 -20.38
N GLN A 651 1.12 31.65 -21.28
CA GLN A 651 2.34 32.37 -20.92
C GLN A 651 2.11 33.58 -20.01
N ASN A 652 0.99 34.30 -20.20
CA ASN A 652 0.66 35.47 -19.38
C ASN A 652 0.20 35.10 -17.96
N ASP A 653 -0.33 33.88 -17.80
CA ASP A 653 -0.83 33.35 -16.53
C ASP A 653 0.21 32.47 -15.83
N LEU A 654 1.31 32.09 -16.50
CA LEU A 654 2.33 31.19 -15.96
C LEU A 654 2.87 31.63 -14.57
N PRO A 655 3.15 32.92 -14.30
CA PRO A 655 3.52 33.36 -12.97
C PRO A 655 2.45 33.06 -11.92
N ARG A 656 1.17 33.34 -12.24
CA ARG A 656 0.03 33.04 -11.35
C ARG A 656 -0.15 31.53 -11.20
N ILE A 657 0.09 30.72 -12.23
CA ILE A 657 -0.01 29.25 -12.14
C ILE A 657 1.03 28.70 -11.14
N LEU A 658 2.25 29.25 -11.15
CA LEU A 658 3.35 28.81 -10.28
C LEU A 658 3.29 29.41 -8.86
N LEU A 659 2.86 30.67 -8.72
CA LEU A 659 2.83 31.39 -7.44
C LEU A 659 1.44 31.41 -6.78
N GLY A 660 0.38 31.12 -7.54
CA GLY A 660 -1.04 31.30 -7.18
C GLY A 660 -1.40 32.74 -6.80
N ASP A 661 -2.56 32.91 -6.16
CA ASP A 661 -3.12 34.24 -5.88
C ASP A 661 -2.56 34.89 -4.60
N ASP A 662 -1.80 34.14 -3.79
CA ASP A 662 -1.16 34.63 -2.57
C ASP A 662 0.36 34.35 -2.60
N PRO A 663 1.13 35.06 -3.44
CA PRO A 663 2.57 34.86 -3.62
C PRO A 663 3.41 35.17 -2.37
N GLN A 664 2.78 35.53 -1.26
CA GLN A 664 3.43 36.15 -0.10
C GLN A 664 3.60 35.19 1.08
N LYS A 665 2.92 34.03 1.05
CA LYS A 665 2.93 33.09 2.18
C LYS A 665 4.04 32.05 2.10
N GLU A 666 4.30 31.47 0.94
CA GLU A 666 5.28 30.40 0.73
C GLU A 666 5.86 30.49 -0.67
N PHE A 667 7.19 30.41 -0.81
CA PHE A 667 7.85 30.43 -2.11
C PHE A 667 8.15 29.01 -2.60
N PRO A 668 7.94 28.71 -3.89
CA PRO A 668 8.18 27.39 -4.47
C PRO A 668 9.55 26.77 -4.14
N MET A 669 10.63 27.53 -4.30
CA MET A 669 11.97 27.02 -3.99
C MET A 669 12.15 26.66 -2.52
N TRP A 670 11.60 27.45 -1.60
CA TRP A 670 11.63 27.11 -0.17
C TRP A 670 10.98 25.74 0.07
N SER A 671 9.80 25.49 -0.50
CA SER A 671 9.11 24.21 -0.36
C SER A 671 9.90 23.05 -0.98
N ALA A 672 10.49 23.25 -2.16
CA ALA A 672 11.32 22.25 -2.83
C ALA A 672 12.53 21.85 -1.96
N LEU A 673 13.26 22.84 -1.43
CA LEU A 673 14.43 22.60 -0.57
C LEU A 673 14.06 21.91 0.74
N PHE A 674 12.90 22.23 1.31
CA PHE A 674 12.44 21.65 2.57
C PHE A 674 12.17 20.14 2.47
N THR A 675 11.78 19.63 1.29
CA THR A 675 11.63 18.17 1.07
C THR A 675 12.93 17.39 1.16
N ARG A 676 14.06 18.05 0.89
CA ARG A 676 15.39 17.44 0.73
C ARG A 676 15.46 16.39 -0.40
N ASP A 677 14.51 16.41 -1.34
CA ASP A 677 14.50 15.55 -2.52
C ASP A 677 15.31 16.22 -3.65
N VAL A 678 16.55 15.73 -3.85
CA VAL A 678 17.47 16.25 -4.88
C VAL A 678 16.88 16.12 -6.30
N PRO A 679 16.36 14.96 -6.73
CA PRO A 679 15.62 14.85 -7.99
C PRO A 679 14.50 15.89 -8.17
N LEU A 680 13.72 16.18 -7.11
CA LEU A 680 12.66 17.19 -7.19
C LEU A 680 13.21 18.58 -7.43
N ILE A 681 14.26 18.95 -6.70
CA ILE A 681 14.92 20.27 -6.83
C ILE A 681 15.48 20.41 -8.25
N GLN A 682 16.12 19.38 -8.78
CA GLN A 682 16.64 19.36 -10.15
C GLN A 682 15.50 19.51 -11.19
N ALA A 683 14.39 18.79 -11.00
CA ALA A 683 13.22 18.91 -11.87
C ALA A 683 12.61 20.33 -11.81
N TYR A 684 12.56 20.95 -10.64
CA TYR A 684 12.14 22.33 -10.48
C TYR A 684 13.12 23.32 -11.16
N GLY A 685 14.42 23.07 -11.03
CA GLY A 685 15.47 23.79 -11.73
C GLY A 685 15.31 23.79 -13.25
N ALA A 686 15.00 22.62 -13.83
CA ALA A 686 14.74 22.48 -15.27
C ALA A 686 13.51 23.30 -15.70
N LEU A 687 12.43 23.28 -14.92
CA LEU A 687 11.26 24.11 -15.15
C LEU A 687 11.60 25.61 -15.16
N LEU A 688 12.38 26.08 -14.18
CA LEU A 688 12.82 27.48 -14.12
C LEU A 688 13.74 27.87 -15.28
N ALA A 689 14.60 26.96 -15.72
CA ALA A 689 15.49 27.18 -16.85
C ALA A 689 14.74 27.39 -18.17
N ASP A 690 13.63 26.67 -18.39
CA ASP A 690 12.77 26.90 -19.55
C ASP A 690 11.90 28.15 -19.36
N MET A 691 11.42 28.43 -18.15
CA MET A 691 10.70 29.67 -17.85
C MET A 691 11.52 30.90 -18.18
N ALA A 692 12.84 30.86 -17.94
CA ALA A 692 13.74 31.95 -18.25
C ALA A 692 13.90 32.26 -19.74
N LYS A 693 13.42 31.37 -20.62
CA LYS A 693 13.41 31.57 -22.07
C LYS A 693 12.11 32.23 -22.56
N VAL A 694 11.09 32.34 -21.69
CA VAL A 694 9.78 32.90 -22.02
C VAL A 694 9.81 34.43 -21.84
N PRO A 695 9.44 35.22 -22.85
CA PRO A 695 9.47 36.69 -22.76
C PRO A 695 8.64 37.23 -21.60
N GLY A 696 9.21 38.15 -20.81
CA GLY A 696 8.51 38.81 -19.69
C GLY A 696 8.51 38.01 -18.39
N MET A 697 9.14 36.83 -18.36
CA MET A 697 9.25 36.01 -17.14
C MET A 697 10.46 36.36 -16.27
N GLU A 698 11.36 37.24 -16.74
CA GLU A 698 12.61 37.57 -16.07
C GLU A 698 12.38 38.12 -14.65
N GLN A 699 11.35 38.96 -14.50
CA GLN A 699 10.97 39.58 -13.22
C GLN A 699 10.45 38.58 -12.18
N TRP A 700 10.01 37.37 -12.60
CA TRP A 700 9.43 36.37 -11.71
C TRP A 700 10.44 35.33 -11.24
N LEU A 701 11.53 35.10 -11.99
CA LEU A 701 12.56 34.11 -11.64
C LEU A 701 13.20 34.38 -10.28
N ALA A 702 13.40 35.66 -9.97
CA ALA A 702 13.81 36.15 -8.66
C ALA A 702 12.96 35.58 -7.51
N ILE A 703 11.65 35.75 -7.62
CA ILE A 703 10.68 35.31 -6.60
C ILE A 703 10.67 33.78 -6.54
N LEU A 704 10.67 33.12 -7.70
CA LEU A 704 10.57 31.66 -7.82
C LEU A 704 11.83 30.92 -7.34
N THR A 705 12.99 31.58 -7.33
CA THR A 705 14.26 31.03 -6.81
C THR A 705 14.52 31.35 -5.34
N THR A 706 13.61 32.07 -4.66
CA THR A 706 13.80 32.54 -3.29
C THR A 706 13.74 31.39 -2.27
N PRO A 707 14.82 31.12 -1.50
CA PRO A 707 14.88 29.99 -0.57
C PRO A 707 14.38 30.34 0.84
N ASN A 708 13.76 31.51 1.03
CA ASN A 708 13.39 32.08 2.32
C ASN A 708 11.90 32.40 2.35
N LYS A 709 11.19 32.08 3.44
CA LYS A 709 9.76 32.40 3.61
C LYS A 709 9.60 33.87 4.03
N SER A 710 8.68 34.60 3.38
CA SER A 710 8.26 35.94 3.83
C SER A 710 7.05 35.83 4.76
N VAL A 711 6.98 36.69 5.77
CA VAL A 711 5.74 36.93 6.52
C VAL A 711 5.21 38.29 6.06
N GLY A 712 4.18 38.31 5.20
CA GLY A 712 3.48 39.53 4.82
C GLY A 712 3.78 40.10 3.42
N SER A 713 3.03 41.12 3.01
CA SER A 713 2.96 41.63 1.64
C SER A 713 4.23 42.39 1.18
N PRO A 714 4.63 42.35 -0.11
CA PRO A 714 5.85 43.00 -0.64
C PRO A 714 5.85 44.53 -0.60
N GLY A 715 4.79 45.14 -0.08
CA GLY A 715 4.70 46.59 0.10
C GLY A 715 5.11 46.97 1.52
N GLN A 716 6.36 47.43 1.67
CA GLN A 716 6.88 48.18 2.83
C GLN A 716 7.41 47.36 4.03
N GLY A 717 8.58 46.72 3.85
CA GLY A 717 9.59 46.67 4.92
C GLY A 717 9.48 45.60 6.01
N GLU A 718 9.02 44.39 5.69
CA GLU A 718 8.93 43.28 6.66
C GLU A 718 10.03 42.20 6.49
N TYR A 719 10.21 41.38 7.53
CA TYR A 719 11.38 40.54 7.83
C TYR A 719 11.33 39.13 7.21
N LEU A 720 12.50 38.56 6.85
CA LEU A 720 12.67 37.17 6.42
C LEU A 720 12.88 36.26 7.64
N THR A 721 11.86 35.51 8.07
CA THR A 721 11.88 34.81 9.37
C THR A 721 12.34 33.34 9.31
N ASP A 722 12.35 32.71 8.12
CA ASP A 722 12.68 31.28 7.97
C ASP A 722 13.41 30.94 6.66
N SER A 723 14.60 30.33 6.74
CA SER A 723 15.46 30.01 5.59
C SER A 723 15.57 28.50 5.38
N ALA A 724 15.16 28.01 4.21
CA ALA A 724 15.27 26.58 3.88
C ALA A 724 16.74 26.12 3.86
N LEU A 725 17.67 26.99 3.43
CA LEU A 725 19.10 26.66 3.43
C LEU A 725 19.64 26.38 4.84
N LEU A 726 19.13 27.08 5.86
CA LEU A 726 19.54 26.84 7.24
C LEU A 726 19.02 25.49 7.74
N HIS A 727 17.74 25.17 7.48
CA HIS A 727 17.16 23.87 7.83
C HIS A 727 17.88 22.71 7.15
N VAL A 728 18.17 22.85 5.86
CA VAL A 728 18.91 21.85 5.09
C VAL A 728 20.34 21.70 5.63
N SER A 729 21.00 22.80 5.98
CA SER A 729 22.37 22.77 6.53
C SER A 729 22.45 22.10 7.89
N VAL A 730 21.44 22.29 8.76
CA VAL A 730 21.35 21.63 10.07
C VAL A 730 21.17 20.13 9.94
N ALA A 731 20.50 19.67 8.88
CA ALA A 731 20.22 18.27 8.63
C ALA A 731 21.21 17.58 7.67
N ASP A 732 22.40 18.15 7.49
CA ASP A 732 23.46 17.60 6.65
C ASP A 732 23.09 17.43 5.16
N GLY A 733 22.24 18.32 4.63
CA GLY A 733 21.77 18.28 3.24
C GLY A 733 22.77 18.84 2.21
N VAL A 734 24.00 18.32 2.17
CA VAL A 734 25.05 18.74 1.23
C VAL A 734 24.57 18.69 -0.23
N ASP A 735 23.95 17.59 -0.64
CA ASP A 735 23.52 17.40 -2.03
C ASP A 735 22.34 18.31 -2.41
N VAL A 736 21.48 18.64 -1.45
CA VAL A 736 20.37 19.59 -1.62
C VAL A 736 20.90 20.99 -1.91
N ILE A 737 21.92 21.43 -1.17
CA ILE A 737 22.57 22.73 -1.38
C ILE A 737 23.27 22.77 -2.74
N LYS A 738 23.93 21.68 -3.16
CA LYS A 738 24.54 21.57 -4.49
C LYS A 738 23.50 21.64 -5.61
N ALA A 739 22.37 20.94 -5.47
CA ALA A 739 21.28 21.01 -6.44
C ALA A 739 20.71 22.42 -6.56
N TYR A 740 20.59 23.16 -5.45
CA TYR A 740 20.19 24.56 -5.48
C TYR A 740 21.25 25.46 -6.13
N HIS A 741 22.52 25.24 -5.81
CA HIS A 741 23.65 25.94 -6.41
C HIS A 741 23.63 25.79 -7.93
N ASP A 742 23.43 24.58 -8.44
CA ASP A 742 23.31 24.28 -9.88
C ASP A 742 22.20 25.08 -10.57
N ILE A 743 21.07 25.32 -9.88
CA ILE A 743 19.98 26.16 -10.37
C ILE A 743 20.42 27.62 -10.48
N LEU A 744 21.07 28.16 -9.44
CA LEU A 744 21.47 29.57 -9.41
C LEU A 744 22.52 29.91 -10.46
N VAL A 745 23.40 28.96 -10.78
CA VAL A 745 24.45 29.13 -11.80
C VAL A 745 24.03 28.69 -13.20
N HIS A 746 22.79 28.24 -13.37
CA HIS A 746 22.29 27.79 -14.66
C HIS A 746 22.34 28.95 -15.68
N PRO A 747 22.91 28.76 -16.89
CA PRO A 747 23.14 29.85 -17.85
C PRO A 747 21.89 30.63 -18.27
N ALA A 748 20.71 29.99 -18.23
CA ALA A 748 19.43 30.66 -18.52
C ALA A 748 18.88 31.45 -17.31
N ILE A 749 19.20 31.04 -16.07
CA ILE A 749 18.62 31.61 -14.85
C ILE A 749 19.48 32.77 -14.34
N LEU A 750 20.80 32.55 -14.21
CA LEU A 750 21.74 33.49 -13.61
C LEU A 750 21.61 34.94 -14.15
N PRO A 751 21.50 35.19 -15.48
CA PRO A 751 21.40 36.56 -16.00
C PRO A 751 20.21 37.35 -15.44
N ASN A 752 19.13 36.66 -15.05
CA ASN A 752 17.89 37.25 -14.59
C ASN A 752 17.83 37.44 -13.08
N ILE A 753 18.64 36.70 -12.31
CA ILE A 753 18.64 36.75 -10.84
C ILE A 753 19.89 37.40 -10.25
N ARG A 754 20.90 37.74 -11.07
CA ARG A 754 22.21 38.21 -10.61
C ARG A 754 22.14 39.39 -9.63
N ASP A 755 21.25 40.34 -9.88
CA ASP A 755 21.11 41.54 -9.04
C ASP A 755 20.39 41.23 -7.71
N MET A 756 19.81 40.03 -7.58
CA MET A 756 19.15 39.53 -6.36
C MET A 756 19.94 38.45 -5.63
N LEU A 757 21.08 37.98 -6.18
CA LEU A 757 21.97 37.04 -5.47
C LEU A 757 22.36 37.53 -4.05
N PRO A 758 22.60 38.83 -3.79
CA PRO A 758 22.78 39.34 -2.43
C PRO A 758 21.59 39.07 -1.49
N GLU A 759 20.36 39.08 -2.00
CA GLU A 759 19.14 38.83 -1.20
C GLU A 759 18.81 37.35 -1.08
N LEU A 760 19.10 36.56 -2.12
CA LEU A 760 18.86 35.12 -2.16
C LEU A 760 19.84 34.33 -1.29
N LEU A 761 21.13 34.68 -1.39
CA LEU A 761 22.23 33.95 -0.77
C LEU A 761 22.94 34.73 0.32
N GLY A 762 22.87 36.05 0.25
CA GLY A 762 23.64 36.93 1.12
C GLY A 762 22.89 37.30 2.40
N PRO A 763 23.63 37.81 3.39
CA PRO A 763 23.03 38.48 4.52
C PRO A 763 22.29 39.73 4.07
N THR A 764 20.97 39.73 4.24
CA THR A 764 20.21 40.94 4.02
C THR A 764 20.43 41.91 5.18
N THR A 765 20.33 43.21 4.92
CA THR A 765 20.24 44.22 6.01
C THR A 765 18.94 44.10 6.81
N ARG A 766 18.02 43.25 6.34
CA ARG A 766 16.68 43.00 6.87
C ARG A 766 16.55 41.63 7.56
N ASP A 767 17.66 41.08 8.05
CA ASP A 767 17.65 39.89 8.90
C ASP A 767 16.78 40.15 10.16
N ASP A 768 15.93 39.17 10.46
CA ASP A 768 14.81 39.14 11.41
C ASP A 768 15.13 39.44 12.90
N PHE A 769 14.13 39.34 13.78
CA PHE A 769 14.11 39.57 15.24
C PHE A 769 15.33 39.09 16.08
N ARG A 770 16.20 38.24 15.52
CA ARG A 770 17.44 37.75 16.15
C ARG A 770 18.68 38.63 15.88
N GLY A 771 18.55 39.65 15.05
CA GLY A 771 19.59 40.65 14.79
C GLY A 771 20.26 40.52 13.42
N ALA A 772 20.78 41.64 12.91
CA ALA A 772 21.41 41.73 11.59
C ALA A 772 22.53 40.69 11.41
N GLY A 773 22.42 39.87 10.36
CA GLY A 773 23.41 38.87 9.96
C GLY A 773 23.36 37.52 10.70
N TYR A 774 22.34 37.27 11.52
CA TYR A 774 22.15 35.98 12.21
C TYR A 774 22.12 34.79 11.24
N LEU A 775 21.40 34.93 10.12
CA LEU A 775 21.26 33.84 9.14
C LEU A 775 22.60 33.49 8.51
N THR A 776 23.37 34.51 8.15
CA THR A 776 24.71 34.33 7.57
C THR A 776 25.71 33.76 8.57
N ASP A 777 25.71 34.23 9.82
CA ASP A 777 26.56 33.64 10.86
C ASP A 777 26.23 32.16 11.09
N SER A 778 24.93 31.81 11.02
CA SER A 778 24.46 30.44 11.17
C SER A 778 24.91 29.57 9.99
N LEU A 779 24.63 29.97 8.75
CA LEU A 779 25.01 29.22 7.54
C LEU A 779 26.53 29.10 7.36
N LEU A 780 27.31 30.05 7.88
CA LEU A 780 28.78 30.03 7.86
C LEU A 780 29.41 29.33 9.07
N SER A 781 28.59 28.75 9.96
CA SER A 781 29.08 27.95 11.07
C SER A 781 29.67 26.64 10.55
N ARG A 782 30.97 26.40 10.84
CA ARG A 782 31.67 25.16 10.49
C ARG A 782 31.08 23.90 11.14
N ASN A 783 30.19 24.08 12.12
CA ASN A 783 29.54 22.98 12.82
C ASN A 783 28.27 22.48 12.11
N LEU A 784 27.80 23.14 11.05
CA LEU A 784 26.69 22.66 10.23
C LEU A 784 27.19 21.68 9.17
N GLY A 785 26.47 20.58 8.96
CA GLY A 785 26.82 19.59 7.94
C GLY A 785 26.86 20.17 6.52
N GLY A 786 25.93 21.09 6.20
CA GLY A 786 25.88 21.81 4.92
C GLY A 786 26.94 22.90 4.70
N TYR A 787 27.82 23.19 5.67
CA TYR A 787 28.78 24.30 5.60
C TYR A 787 29.66 24.28 4.35
N SER A 788 30.18 23.10 3.99
CA SER A 788 31.10 22.95 2.86
C SER A 788 30.44 23.29 1.52
N ALA A 789 29.23 22.77 1.28
CA ALA A 789 28.45 23.03 0.07
C ALA A 789 27.98 24.49 -0.02
N TYR A 790 27.53 25.07 1.10
CA TYR A 790 27.10 26.47 1.12
C TYR A 790 28.29 27.42 0.87
N ARG A 791 29.45 27.12 1.46
CA ARG A 791 30.69 27.84 1.18
C ARG A 791 31.08 27.74 -0.30
N GLU A 792 31.05 26.53 -0.87
CA GLU A 792 31.37 26.28 -2.29
C GLU A 792 30.50 27.15 -3.20
N MET A 793 29.18 27.16 -2.97
CA MET A 793 28.21 28.00 -3.68
C MET A 793 28.53 29.50 -3.58
N LEU A 794 28.86 30.01 -2.38
CA LEU A 794 29.23 31.42 -2.20
C LEU A 794 30.55 31.79 -2.88
N THR A 795 31.49 30.85 -2.97
CA THR A 795 32.80 31.06 -3.61
C THR A 795 32.79 30.80 -5.12
N ASP A 796 31.66 30.38 -5.70
CA ASP A 796 31.56 30.15 -7.13
C ASP A 796 31.88 31.45 -7.90
N PRO A 797 32.83 31.44 -8.85
CA PRO A 797 33.24 32.63 -9.58
C PRO A 797 32.10 33.28 -10.39
N ARG A 798 31.01 32.54 -10.65
CA ARG A 798 29.80 33.04 -11.33
C ARG A 798 28.85 33.75 -10.37
N ILE A 799 28.91 33.48 -9.07
CA ILE A 799 28.03 34.05 -8.03
C ILE A 799 28.73 35.17 -7.27
N LEU A 800 29.96 34.94 -6.82
CA LEU A 800 30.70 35.82 -5.90
C LEU A 800 30.75 37.29 -6.34
N PRO A 801 31.02 37.65 -7.62
CA PRO A 801 31.07 39.05 -8.05
C PRO A 801 29.75 39.80 -7.85
N HIS A 802 28.63 39.10 -7.96
CA HIS A 802 27.30 39.67 -7.82
C HIS A 802 26.92 39.88 -6.35
N ILE A 803 27.31 38.95 -5.47
CA ILE A 803 27.12 39.12 -4.02
C ILE A 803 27.94 40.31 -3.52
N LEU A 804 29.20 40.44 -3.94
CA LEU A 804 30.11 41.48 -3.45
C LEU A 804 29.72 42.90 -3.84
N ARG A 805 29.06 43.08 -4.99
CA ARG A 805 28.71 44.41 -5.53
C ARG A 805 27.84 45.22 -4.58
N ASP A 806 26.88 44.56 -3.94
CA ASP A 806 25.84 45.20 -3.14
C ASP A 806 25.88 44.79 -1.65
N LEU A 807 26.98 44.16 -1.22
CA LEU A 807 27.12 43.65 0.14
C LEU A 807 27.38 44.79 1.15
N PRO A 808 26.62 44.87 2.26
CA PRO A 808 26.89 45.84 3.31
C PRO A 808 28.29 45.64 3.94
N PRO A 809 29.02 46.70 4.35
CA PRO A 809 30.38 46.57 4.89
C PRO A 809 30.53 45.62 6.09
N GLN A 810 29.50 45.57 6.96
CA GLN A 810 29.47 44.68 8.11
C GLN A 810 29.40 43.20 7.71
N GLN A 811 28.74 42.92 6.59
CA GLN A 811 28.55 41.58 6.05
C GLN A 811 29.77 41.14 5.25
N PHE A 812 30.37 42.04 4.50
CA PHE A 812 31.67 41.84 3.88
C PHE A 812 32.72 41.41 4.92
N SER A 813 32.76 42.09 6.07
CA SER A 813 33.64 41.73 7.20
C SER A 813 33.38 40.33 7.77
N ARG A 814 32.17 39.77 7.61
CA ARG A 814 31.86 38.39 8.02
C ARG A 814 32.33 37.38 6.98
N LEU A 815 32.14 37.66 5.69
CA LEU A 815 32.69 36.81 4.62
C LEU A 815 34.22 36.71 4.70
N VAL A 816 34.90 37.82 5.04
CA VAL A 816 36.35 37.83 5.31
C VAL A 816 36.70 36.95 6.52
N ARG A 817 35.96 37.08 7.64
CA ARG A 817 36.18 36.23 8.84
C ARG A 817 35.92 34.74 8.58
N ALA A 818 34.95 34.42 7.73
CA ALA A 818 34.66 33.06 7.31
C ALA A 818 35.68 32.49 6.31
N GLY A 819 36.60 33.32 5.80
CA GLY A 819 37.61 32.93 4.82
C GLY A 819 37.03 32.68 3.42
N ILE A 820 35.92 33.34 3.09
CA ILE A 820 35.28 33.28 1.76
C ILE A 820 35.91 34.30 0.81
N VAL A 821 36.25 35.48 1.33
CA VAL A 821 36.82 36.58 0.58
C VAL A 821 38.11 37.00 1.26
N GLU A 822 39.16 37.25 0.49
CA GLU A 822 40.36 37.85 1.04
C GLU A 822 40.05 39.28 1.51
N PRO A 823 40.61 39.73 2.65
CA PRO A 823 40.51 41.13 3.01
C PRO A 823 41.03 41.96 1.84
N PRO A 824 40.36 43.07 1.48
CA PRO A 824 40.82 43.92 0.40
C PRO A 824 42.26 44.30 0.72
N VAL A 825 43.17 43.94 -0.18
CA VAL A 825 44.54 44.42 -0.13
C VAL A 825 44.44 45.90 -0.48
N GLU A 826 44.08 46.73 0.51
CA GLU A 826 44.27 48.16 0.36
C GLU A 826 45.75 48.34 0.02
N PRO A 827 46.10 48.97 -1.10
CA PRO A 827 47.43 49.55 -1.19
C PRO A 827 47.51 50.47 0.03
N VAL A 828 48.58 50.32 0.83
CA VAL A 828 48.88 51.21 1.97
C VAL A 828 48.91 52.66 1.45
N ARG A 829 47.75 53.28 1.36
CA ARG A 829 47.55 54.70 1.08
C ARG A 829 47.27 55.28 2.44
N SER A 830 48.33 55.82 3.03
CA SER A 830 48.33 56.75 4.15
C SER A 830 47.27 56.45 5.22
N ILE A 831 47.73 55.85 6.31
CA ILE A 831 47.10 55.89 7.64
C ILE A 831 46.33 57.22 7.76
N PRO A 832 45.00 57.21 7.95
CA PRO A 832 44.24 58.43 8.13
C PRO A 832 44.84 59.22 9.29
N ASP A 833 44.99 60.54 9.14
CA ASP A 833 45.51 61.49 10.17
C ASP A 833 44.79 61.41 11.54
N ARG A 834 43.75 60.59 11.65
CA ARG A 834 42.94 60.36 12.85
C ARG A 834 43.34 59.12 13.66
N LEU A 835 44.20 58.23 13.17
CA LEU A 835 44.67 57.06 13.94
C LEU A 835 45.43 57.45 15.24
N PRO A 836 46.28 58.50 15.25
CA PRO A 836 46.90 58.97 16.49
C PRO A 836 45.88 59.47 17.52
N ALA A 837 44.79 60.11 17.07
CA ALA A 837 43.73 60.61 17.94
C ALA A 837 42.85 59.48 18.51
N TYR A 838 42.69 58.38 17.78
CA TYR A 838 41.97 57.19 18.26
C TYR A 838 42.80 56.39 19.26
N LEU A 839 44.09 56.16 18.97
CA LEU A 839 45.02 55.49 19.88
C LEU A 839 45.23 56.28 21.17
N LYS A 840 45.27 57.62 21.10
CA LYS A 840 45.31 58.49 22.29
C LYS A 840 44.05 58.36 23.16
N ARG A 841 42.86 58.29 22.56
CA ARG A 841 41.60 58.05 23.30
C ARG A 841 41.53 56.66 23.94
N LEU A 842 42.22 55.68 23.36
CA LEU A 842 42.29 54.32 23.89
C LEU A 842 43.27 54.24 25.07
N ALA A 843 44.40 54.95 24.99
CA ALA A 843 45.34 55.12 26.10
C ALA A 843 44.72 55.92 27.26
N ASP A 844 44.01 57.01 26.97
CA ASP A 844 43.31 57.84 27.97
C ASP A 844 42.12 57.12 28.65
N ARG A 845 41.67 55.98 28.10
CA ARG A 845 40.64 55.12 28.73
C ARG A 845 41.22 53.96 29.54
N GLN A 846 42.53 53.71 29.42
CA GLN A 846 43.24 52.66 30.16
C GLN A 846 44.10 53.21 31.31
N SER A 847 44.33 54.53 31.36
CA SER A 847 44.75 55.29 32.55
C SER A 847 43.55 55.76 33.34
#